data_AF-A0A9E3RUH0-F1
#
_entry.id   AF-A0A9E3RUH0-F1
#
_cell.length_a   1.000
_cell.length_b   1.000
_cell.length_c   1.000
_cell.angle_alpha   90.00
_cell.angle_beta   90.00
_cell.angle_gamma   90.00
#
_symmetry.space_group_name_H-M   'P 1'
#
loop_
_entity.id
_entity.type
_entity.pdbx_description
1 polymer ?
#
loop_
_entity_poly.entity_id
_entity_poly.type
_entity_poly.pdbx_seq_one_letter_code
_entity_poly.pdbx_strand_id
1 'polypeptide(L)'
;MKNLGIILLTLTLISCMGQIKQAKPGEPLFLISDHNKFGFIDSIGQVVVEPKFIVLGEITEGLAHARISGTYGYINYTGEFIIQPQYDYATPFADGLAIVYKRGKPFFINKLGQKAFECNFHLLGQFNNGRAVVKTTTEKFGVINKRGELIIDTVYSRLKSIPDGMFIVQGINHHPYTDKEKGITNYSEMGVIDSLGNFIIPYGKFIDITRYDNGYFLATTPEEPWNSIDGYTGRTVILDKTGRAILSKDHRNQCYLEGTLHCGLAKMHLYKYWIPEKRGVYSSSENSYQGYMNTKGEIIINDTTLEAVKDFSDGRAFVKNKNGHYSILNTHGKFVAKNSFNNVLGNGFYNGVAFVAVNQKWGLIDTNAHFIINPLFYRINDIGMIDDYFFFEEPNPDTNNPYNNLTGIASKNGKILVKPIIERFDQEGFRNGLLKCIIDKKLTYITINGKIVWQEITNESKELSNLNIDYMNRGHFYAYSLPKENVQSGGWAESQNIPKKMYSSSDFIENSVSVVVKPATSNTFSTPYNVLAVCVANNTKSNIQFNAQDSRLYMKVQALINNDDNKDTWVDIEYLPSSWCGNSYHTLTLEPRYYWTFTTPIYDGDYKTRLRIELKYIDPLDHSEKRRDEKEITIYSNEYIGSINPGQLWRKQDYYPNGIMDPYND
;
A
#
# COMPACT_ATOMS: atom_id res chain seq x y z
N MET A 1 -9.15 81.02 -31.26
CA MET A 1 -7.99 80.47 -31.99
C MET A 1 -7.19 79.64 -31.01
N LYS A 2 -7.41 78.33 -30.97
CA LYS A 2 -6.41 77.29 -31.32
C LYS A 2 -4.98 77.61 -30.83
N ASN A 3 -4.60 77.03 -29.68
CA ASN A 3 -3.37 76.24 -29.45
C ASN A 3 -2.94 76.23 -27.97
N LEU A 4 -2.17 75.19 -27.63
CA LEU A 4 -1.63 74.78 -26.32
C LEU A 4 -2.68 74.21 -25.36
N GLY A 5 -2.62 72.97 -24.87
CA GLY A 5 -1.54 72.00 -24.74
C GLY A 5 -1.52 71.55 -23.28
N ILE A 6 -1.90 70.31 -22.97
CA ILE A 6 -1.60 69.61 -21.70
C ILE A 6 -1.69 68.10 -21.96
N ILE A 7 -0.67 67.43 -21.43
CA ILE A 7 -0.29 66.03 -21.51
C ILE A 7 -1.30 65.14 -20.78
N LEU A 8 -1.76 64.05 -21.41
CA LEU A 8 -2.38 62.92 -20.72
C LEU A 8 -1.44 61.71 -20.82
N LEU A 9 -0.76 61.39 -19.71
CA LEU A 9 -0.03 60.14 -19.52
C LEU A 9 -1.03 58.98 -19.59
N THR A 10 -0.98 58.17 -20.65
CA THR A 10 -1.59 56.83 -20.62
C THR A 10 -0.57 55.86 -20.06
N LEU A 11 -0.70 55.52 -18.77
CA LEU A 11 -0.04 54.35 -18.19
C LEU A 11 -0.64 53.09 -18.84
N THR A 12 0.07 52.50 -19.81
CA THR A 12 -0.15 51.12 -20.22
C THR A 12 0.46 50.20 -19.16
N LEU A 13 -0.34 49.84 -18.16
CA LEU A 13 -0.11 48.63 -17.37
C LEU A 13 -0.38 47.44 -18.27
N ILE A 14 0.66 46.96 -18.97
CA ILE A 14 0.67 45.61 -19.53
C ILE A 14 0.77 44.68 -18.33
N SER A 15 -0.38 44.28 -17.78
CA SER A 15 -0.43 43.12 -16.91
C SER A 15 0.02 41.92 -17.72
N CYS A 16 1.19 41.38 -17.39
CA CYS A 16 1.64 40.07 -17.86
C CYS A 16 0.76 39.00 -17.20
N MET A 17 -0.53 38.95 -17.58
CA MET A 17 -1.32 37.74 -17.43
C MET A 17 -0.93 36.87 -18.62
N GLY A 18 -0.02 35.93 -18.38
CA GLY A 18 0.25 34.86 -19.34
C GLY A 18 -1.09 34.28 -19.79
N GLN A 19 -1.32 34.21 -21.10
CA GLN A 19 -2.49 33.53 -21.63
C GLN A 19 -2.49 32.10 -21.11
N ILE A 20 -3.42 31.77 -20.23
CA ILE A 20 -3.68 30.38 -19.83
C ILE A 20 -4.10 29.66 -21.10
N LYS A 21 -3.20 28.86 -21.65
CA LYS A 21 -3.52 28.00 -22.78
C LYS A 21 -4.58 27.01 -22.29
N GLN A 22 -5.74 26.98 -22.93
CA GLN A 22 -6.77 25.99 -22.62
C GLN A 22 -6.22 24.60 -22.96
N ALA A 23 -6.07 23.74 -21.94
CA ALA A 23 -5.73 22.34 -22.14
C ALA A 23 -6.76 21.69 -23.08
N LYS A 24 -6.30 20.75 -23.92
CA LYS A 24 -7.20 20.03 -24.83
C LYS A 24 -7.61 18.68 -24.25
N PRO A 25 -8.82 18.18 -24.57
CA PRO A 25 -9.19 16.81 -24.24
C PRO A 25 -8.13 15.81 -24.76
N GLY A 26 -7.65 14.93 -23.89
CA GLY A 26 -6.69 13.89 -24.23
C GLY A 26 -5.20 14.27 -24.08
N GLU A 27 -4.88 15.52 -23.73
CA GLU A 27 -3.51 15.86 -23.31
C GLU A 27 -3.23 15.32 -21.90
N PRO A 28 -2.04 14.73 -21.66
CA PRO A 28 -1.69 14.19 -20.35
C PRO A 28 -1.50 15.33 -19.34
N LEU A 29 -2.14 15.20 -18.18
CA LEU A 29 -1.97 16.11 -17.05
C LEU A 29 -1.27 15.42 -15.89
N PHE A 30 -0.53 16.20 -15.11
CA PHE A 30 0.31 15.73 -14.01
C PHE A 30 -0.08 16.42 -12.71
N LEU A 31 -0.28 15.64 -11.66
CA LEU A 31 -0.70 16.13 -10.35
C LEU A 31 0.41 16.96 -9.69
N ILE A 32 0.13 18.21 -9.41
CA ILE A 32 1.02 19.08 -8.60
C ILE A 32 0.43 19.30 -7.23
N SER A 33 1.30 19.63 -6.27
CA SER A 33 0.91 19.99 -4.90
C SER A 33 1.63 21.27 -4.51
N ASP A 34 0.87 22.28 -4.08
CA ASP A 34 1.40 23.51 -3.53
C ASP A 34 0.56 23.96 -2.33
N HIS A 35 1.19 24.42 -1.25
CA HIS A 35 0.52 24.81 0.00
C HIS A 35 -0.53 23.78 0.50
N ASN A 36 -0.19 22.48 0.45
CA ASN A 36 -1.07 21.34 0.79
C ASN A 36 -2.36 21.23 -0.05
N LYS A 37 -2.41 21.86 -1.22
CA LYS A 37 -3.51 21.73 -2.17
C LYS A 37 -2.99 21.17 -3.48
N PHE A 38 -3.87 20.51 -4.21
CA PHE A 38 -3.58 19.82 -5.44
C PHE A 38 -4.17 20.53 -6.65
N GLY A 39 -3.44 20.41 -7.77
CA GLY A 39 -3.78 20.94 -9.08
C GLY A 39 -3.15 20.09 -10.19
N PHE A 40 -3.14 20.62 -11.41
CA PHE A 40 -2.56 19.95 -12.57
C PHE A 40 -1.64 20.86 -13.38
N ILE A 41 -0.54 20.29 -13.88
CA ILE A 41 0.25 20.85 -14.99
C ILE A 41 0.09 20.00 -16.25
N ASP A 42 0.36 20.59 -17.41
CA ASP A 42 0.52 19.87 -18.68
C ASP A 42 1.94 19.27 -18.85
N SER A 43 2.19 18.61 -19.97
CA SER A 43 3.48 17.98 -20.31
C SER A 43 4.64 18.95 -20.54
N ILE A 44 4.37 20.26 -20.62
CA ILE A 44 5.41 21.30 -20.73
C ILE A 44 5.58 22.10 -19.44
N GLY A 45 4.86 21.73 -18.38
CA GLY A 45 4.95 22.31 -17.04
C GLY A 45 4.07 23.54 -16.79
N GLN A 46 3.15 23.87 -17.70
CA GLN A 46 2.20 24.96 -17.48
C GLN A 46 1.09 24.50 -16.53
N VAL A 47 0.79 25.32 -15.53
CA VAL A 47 -0.35 25.07 -14.62
C VAL A 47 -1.65 25.20 -15.41
N VAL A 48 -2.38 24.09 -15.50
CA VAL A 48 -3.70 24.01 -16.14
C VAL A 48 -4.79 24.17 -15.10
N VAL A 49 -4.61 23.57 -13.93
CA VAL A 49 -5.51 23.68 -12.80
C VAL A 49 -4.71 24.12 -11.59
N GLU A 50 -4.99 25.34 -11.12
CA GLU A 50 -4.34 25.89 -9.94
C GLU A 50 -4.56 25.00 -8.70
N PRO A 51 -3.54 24.83 -7.83
CA PRO A 51 -3.66 24.13 -6.56
C PRO A 51 -4.78 24.69 -5.67
N LYS A 52 -5.93 24.02 -5.66
CA LYS A 52 -7.11 24.45 -4.88
C LYS A 52 -7.88 23.31 -4.21
N PHE A 53 -7.59 22.07 -4.56
CA PHE A 53 -8.26 20.89 -4.03
C PHE A 53 -7.49 20.30 -2.86
N ILE A 54 -8.17 19.90 -1.79
CA ILE A 54 -7.54 19.16 -0.67
C ILE A 54 -7.26 17.71 -1.09
N VAL A 55 -8.11 17.14 -1.94
CA VAL A 55 -7.88 15.83 -2.57
C VAL A 55 -8.18 15.93 -4.06
N LEU A 56 -7.29 15.40 -4.89
CA LEU A 56 -7.45 15.34 -6.34
C LEU A 56 -6.86 14.04 -6.87
N GLY A 57 -7.70 13.23 -7.52
CA GLY A 57 -7.26 12.01 -8.21
C GLY A 57 -6.68 12.30 -9.59
N GLU A 58 -6.09 11.28 -10.22
CA GLU A 58 -5.72 11.34 -11.63
C GLU A 58 -6.96 11.43 -12.53
N ILE A 59 -6.81 12.03 -13.72
CA ILE A 59 -7.87 12.06 -14.73
C ILE A 59 -7.96 10.68 -15.37
N THR A 60 -9.04 9.96 -15.11
CA THR A 60 -9.37 8.70 -15.79
C THR A 60 -10.60 8.88 -16.67
N GLU A 61 -10.47 8.45 -17.91
CA GLU A 61 -11.52 8.56 -18.93
C GLU A 61 -12.18 9.96 -19.06
N GLY A 62 -11.38 11.00 -18.84
CA GLY A 62 -11.78 12.41 -18.98
C GLY A 62 -12.24 13.11 -17.70
N LEU A 63 -12.32 12.42 -16.56
CA LEU A 63 -12.74 13.00 -15.28
C LEU A 63 -11.79 12.61 -14.14
N ALA A 64 -11.58 13.52 -13.19
CA ALA A 64 -10.88 13.26 -11.93
C ALA A 64 -11.84 13.47 -10.75
N HIS A 65 -11.83 12.58 -9.76
CA HIS A 65 -12.53 12.84 -8.50
C HIS A 65 -11.76 13.93 -7.73
N ALA A 66 -12.48 14.90 -7.19
CA ALA A 66 -11.87 16.07 -6.56
C ALA A 66 -12.69 16.54 -5.37
N ARG A 67 -11.98 17.10 -4.39
CA ARG A 67 -12.53 17.58 -3.13
C ARG A 67 -11.89 18.90 -2.76
N ILE A 68 -12.70 19.96 -2.69
CA ILE A 68 -12.25 21.25 -2.14
C ILE A 68 -12.41 21.27 -0.62
N SER A 69 -13.46 20.63 -0.09
CA SER A 69 -13.80 20.59 1.35
C SER A 69 -14.59 19.30 1.69
N GLY A 70 -15.67 19.33 2.46
CA GLY A 70 -16.57 18.19 2.80
C GLY A 70 -16.66 17.00 1.87
N THR A 71 -17.06 17.25 0.64
CA THR A 71 -17.55 16.21 -0.27
C THR A 71 -16.80 16.14 -1.59
N TYR A 72 -16.86 14.97 -2.21
CA TYR A 72 -16.28 14.68 -3.51
C TYR A 72 -17.26 14.99 -4.64
N GLY A 73 -16.71 15.56 -5.71
CA GLY A 73 -17.32 15.66 -7.04
C GLY A 73 -16.34 15.17 -8.10
N TYR A 74 -16.63 15.45 -9.37
CA TYR A 74 -15.73 15.13 -10.48
C TYR A 74 -15.48 16.35 -11.37
N ILE A 75 -14.20 16.60 -11.64
CA ILE A 75 -13.75 17.69 -12.51
C ILE A 75 -13.26 17.17 -13.85
N ASN A 76 -13.36 18.00 -14.88
CA ASN A 76 -12.71 17.78 -16.17
C ASN A 76 -11.24 18.23 -16.15
N TYR A 77 -10.59 18.22 -17.32
CA TYR A 77 -9.21 18.65 -17.53
C TYR A 77 -8.98 20.16 -17.36
N THR A 78 -10.02 21.00 -17.35
CA THR A 78 -9.91 22.44 -17.04
C THR A 78 -10.09 22.74 -15.56
N GLY A 79 -10.42 21.72 -14.75
CA GLY A 79 -10.67 21.87 -13.32
C GLY A 79 -12.08 22.35 -12.97
N GLU A 80 -13.02 22.25 -13.92
CA GLU A 80 -14.44 22.53 -13.73
C GLU A 80 -15.20 21.28 -13.29
N PHE A 81 -16.08 21.42 -12.30
CA PHE A 81 -16.94 20.32 -11.85
C PHE A 81 -17.99 19.95 -12.90
N ILE A 82 -17.85 18.77 -13.47
CA ILE A 82 -18.88 18.12 -14.31
C ILE A 82 -19.92 17.45 -13.41
N ILE A 83 -19.49 16.89 -12.28
CA ILE A 83 -20.36 16.36 -11.24
C ILE A 83 -20.07 17.15 -9.97
N GLN A 84 -21.07 17.89 -9.50
CA GLN A 84 -20.92 18.75 -8.32
C GLN A 84 -20.58 17.93 -7.06
N PRO A 85 -19.77 18.48 -6.13
CA PRO A 85 -19.49 17.85 -4.84
C PRO A 85 -20.76 17.48 -4.08
N GLN A 86 -20.95 16.19 -3.81
CA GLN A 86 -22.12 15.69 -3.08
C GLN A 86 -21.93 14.29 -2.46
N TYR A 87 -20.76 13.68 -2.66
CA TYR A 87 -20.45 12.32 -2.20
C TYR A 87 -19.49 12.36 -1.02
N ASP A 88 -19.65 11.45 -0.07
CA ASP A 88 -18.76 11.33 1.09
C ASP A 88 -17.36 10.88 0.65
N TYR A 89 -17.31 10.03 -0.38
CA TYR A 89 -16.10 9.47 -0.99
C TYR A 89 -16.37 9.09 -2.45
N ALA A 90 -15.33 9.12 -3.29
CA ALA A 90 -15.43 8.83 -4.73
C ALA A 90 -14.16 8.16 -5.24
N THR A 91 -14.30 7.19 -6.16
CA THR A 91 -13.18 6.54 -6.84
C THR A 91 -12.99 7.09 -8.26
N PRO A 92 -11.84 6.84 -8.91
CA PRO A 92 -11.69 7.07 -10.35
C PRO A 92 -12.75 6.35 -11.18
N PHE A 93 -13.04 6.88 -12.38
CA PHE A 93 -13.83 6.18 -13.38
C PHE A 93 -13.03 5.04 -14.01
N ALA A 94 -13.67 3.88 -14.16
CA ALA A 94 -13.17 2.71 -14.87
C ALA A 94 -14.32 2.01 -15.60
N ASP A 95 -14.10 1.65 -16.87
CA ASP A 95 -15.13 1.22 -17.80
C ASP A 95 -16.38 2.13 -17.82
N GLY A 96 -16.19 3.45 -17.74
CA GLY A 96 -17.28 4.41 -17.77
C GLY A 96 -18.16 4.49 -16.52
N LEU A 97 -17.80 3.78 -15.44
CA LEU A 97 -18.48 3.83 -14.15
C LEU A 97 -17.50 4.19 -13.03
N ALA A 98 -17.99 4.84 -11.97
CA ALA A 98 -17.22 5.09 -10.76
C ALA A 98 -18.02 4.69 -9.52
N ILE A 99 -17.33 4.30 -8.45
CA ILE A 99 -17.94 4.03 -7.16
C ILE A 99 -17.97 5.34 -6.37
N VAL A 100 -19.13 5.68 -5.85
CA VAL A 100 -19.30 6.79 -4.92
C VAL A 100 -20.01 6.31 -3.67
N TYR A 101 -19.75 6.99 -2.55
CA TYR A 101 -20.38 6.72 -1.28
C TYR A 101 -21.25 7.91 -0.88
N LYS A 102 -22.44 7.60 -0.37
CA LYS A 102 -23.31 8.59 0.27
C LYS A 102 -23.89 8.00 1.55
N ARG A 103 -23.68 8.67 2.67
CA ARG A 103 -23.99 8.16 4.02
C ARG A 103 -23.45 6.75 4.25
N GLY A 104 -22.19 6.52 3.84
CA GLY A 104 -21.50 5.24 3.95
C GLY A 104 -22.00 4.10 3.07
N LYS A 105 -22.96 4.33 2.18
CA LYS A 105 -23.46 3.32 1.24
C LYS A 105 -22.84 3.49 -0.14
N PRO A 106 -22.16 2.47 -0.70
CA PRO A 106 -21.58 2.53 -2.02
C PRO A 106 -22.62 2.34 -3.13
N PHE A 107 -22.45 3.03 -4.25
CA PHE A 107 -23.15 2.75 -5.51
C PHE A 107 -22.36 3.23 -6.72
N PHE A 108 -22.74 2.76 -7.90
CA PHE A 108 -22.12 3.17 -9.16
C PHE A 108 -22.81 4.38 -9.77
N ILE A 109 -22.02 5.28 -10.34
CA ILE A 109 -22.48 6.38 -11.18
C ILE A 109 -21.84 6.34 -12.57
N ASN A 110 -22.53 6.88 -13.57
CA ASN A 110 -21.97 7.17 -14.88
C ASN A 110 -21.27 8.55 -14.92
N LYS A 111 -20.67 8.90 -16.04
CA LYS A 111 -19.97 10.20 -16.24
C LYS A 111 -20.85 11.45 -16.19
N LEU A 112 -22.17 11.27 -16.24
CA LEU A 112 -23.15 12.35 -16.04
C LEU A 112 -23.54 12.49 -14.55
N GLY A 113 -22.96 11.68 -13.66
CA GLY A 113 -23.29 11.66 -12.24
C GLY A 113 -24.60 10.94 -11.90
N GLN A 114 -25.19 10.24 -12.86
CA GLN A 114 -26.43 9.49 -12.65
C GLN A 114 -26.12 8.12 -12.07
N LYS A 115 -26.91 7.69 -11.09
CA LYS A 115 -26.84 6.33 -10.55
C LYS A 115 -27.06 5.32 -11.69
N ALA A 116 -26.12 4.38 -11.83
CA ALA A 116 -26.11 3.45 -12.95
C ALA A 116 -27.15 2.33 -12.81
N PHE A 117 -27.26 1.75 -11.61
CA PHE A 117 -28.20 0.70 -11.25
C PHE A 117 -28.35 0.60 -9.71
N GLU A 118 -29.36 -0.14 -9.25
CA GLU A 118 -29.50 -0.49 -7.84
C GLU A 118 -28.50 -1.59 -7.46
N CYS A 119 -27.74 -1.38 -6.38
CA CYS A 119 -26.80 -2.37 -5.86
C CYS A 119 -26.89 -2.46 -4.34
N ASN A 120 -27.09 -3.67 -3.83
CA ASN A 120 -27.27 -3.96 -2.40
C ASN A 120 -26.06 -4.74 -1.84
N PHE A 121 -24.86 -4.41 -2.29
CA PHE A 121 -23.61 -5.01 -1.82
C PHE A 121 -22.94 -4.10 -0.79
N HIS A 122 -22.27 -4.70 0.18
CA HIS A 122 -21.57 -3.97 1.22
C HIS A 122 -20.25 -3.37 0.70
N LEU A 123 -19.57 -4.07 -0.23
CA LEU A 123 -18.36 -3.58 -0.91
C LEU A 123 -18.46 -3.79 -2.42
N LEU A 124 -17.95 -2.81 -3.17
CA LEU A 124 -17.89 -2.81 -4.63
C LEU A 124 -16.43 -2.71 -5.06
N GLY A 125 -16.01 -3.58 -5.97
CA GLY A 125 -14.75 -3.46 -6.71
C GLY A 125 -14.93 -2.60 -7.95
N GLN A 126 -13.85 -1.96 -8.40
CA GLN A 126 -13.87 -1.22 -9.66
C GLN A 126 -14.16 -2.14 -10.84
N PHE A 127 -14.80 -1.59 -11.88
CA PHE A 127 -14.97 -2.32 -13.13
C PHE A 127 -13.64 -2.45 -13.87
N ASN A 128 -13.39 -3.64 -14.39
CA ASN A 128 -12.28 -3.94 -15.28
C ASN A 128 -12.76 -4.94 -16.33
N ASN A 129 -12.61 -4.62 -17.62
CA ASN A 129 -13.09 -5.43 -18.74
C ASN A 129 -14.58 -5.82 -18.62
N GLY A 130 -15.40 -4.90 -18.13
CA GLY A 130 -16.84 -5.06 -17.99
C GLY A 130 -17.28 -5.99 -16.85
N ARG A 131 -16.41 -6.26 -15.88
CA ARG A 131 -16.70 -7.05 -14.67
C ARG A 131 -16.29 -6.28 -13.42
N ALA A 132 -17.07 -6.42 -12.35
CA ALA A 132 -16.73 -5.90 -11.03
C ALA A 132 -16.96 -6.97 -9.97
N VAL A 133 -15.99 -7.15 -9.09
CA VAL A 133 -16.13 -8.02 -7.92
C VAL A 133 -17.01 -7.31 -6.89
N VAL A 134 -17.94 -8.02 -6.27
CA VAL A 134 -18.82 -7.49 -5.23
C VAL A 134 -18.79 -8.36 -4.00
N LYS A 135 -19.06 -7.77 -2.82
CA LYS A 135 -19.11 -8.50 -1.56
C LYS A 135 -20.39 -8.23 -0.79
N THR A 136 -21.04 -9.28 -0.31
CA THR A 136 -22.24 -9.21 0.53
C THR A 136 -21.90 -8.90 1.98
N THR A 137 -22.92 -8.59 2.78
CA THR A 137 -22.80 -8.43 4.25
C THR A 137 -22.44 -9.74 4.97
N THR A 138 -22.60 -10.90 4.32
CA THR A 138 -22.19 -12.21 4.84
C THR A 138 -20.77 -12.59 4.41
N GLU A 139 -19.97 -11.61 3.98
CA GLU A 139 -18.58 -11.79 3.59
C GLU A 139 -18.36 -12.73 2.40
N LYS A 140 -19.35 -12.83 1.50
CA LYS A 140 -19.25 -13.64 0.28
C LYS A 140 -19.05 -12.78 -0.96
N PHE A 141 -18.22 -13.27 -1.87
CA PHE A 141 -17.82 -12.61 -3.10
C PHE A 141 -18.56 -13.17 -4.30
N GLY A 142 -18.91 -12.28 -5.23
CA GLY A 142 -19.46 -12.60 -6.55
C GLY A 142 -18.96 -11.59 -7.59
N VAL A 143 -19.46 -11.68 -8.83
CA VAL A 143 -19.09 -10.78 -9.92
C VAL A 143 -20.33 -10.31 -10.67
N ILE A 144 -20.42 -9.00 -10.90
CA ILE A 144 -21.49 -8.38 -11.68
C ILE A 144 -20.99 -7.87 -13.03
N ASN A 145 -21.91 -7.70 -13.97
CA ASN A 145 -21.67 -6.96 -15.22
C ASN A 145 -22.02 -5.46 -15.08
N LYS A 146 -21.81 -4.70 -16.15
CA LYS A 146 -22.06 -3.24 -16.18
C LYS A 146 -23.53 -2.83 -16.05
N ARG A 147 -24.48 -3.78 -16.12
CA ARG A 147 -25.91 -3.56 -15.85
C ARG A 147 -26.28 -3.85 -14.40
N GLY A 148 -25.31 -4.26 -13.57
CA GLY A 148 -25.54 -4.67 -12.18
C GLY A 148 -26.05 -6.10 -12.02
N GLU A 149 -26.12 -6.87 -13.11
CA GLU A 149 -26.59 -8.26 -13.08
C GLU A 149 -25.46 -9.16 -12.57
N LEU A 150 -25.80 -10.08 -11.66
CA LEU A 150 -24.88 -11.08 -11.14
C LEU A 150 -24.53 -12.09 -12.24
N ILE A 151 -23.25 -12.17 -12.60
CA ILE A 151 -22.70 -13.14 -13.54
C ILE A 151 -22.14 -14.35 -12.78
N ILE A 152 -21.47 -14.09 -11.66
CA ILE A 152 -20.94 -15.10 -10.75
C ILE A 152 -21.58 -14.89 -9.39
N ASP A 153 -22.25 -15.92 -8.87
CA ASP A 153 -23.02 -15.83 -7.63
C ASP A 153 -22.15 -15.52 -6.39
N THR A 154 -22.74 -14.91 -5.38
CA THR A 154 -22.09 -14.50 -4.12
C THR A 154 -21.94 -15.66 -3.15
N VAL A 155 -21.24 -16.71 -3.57
CA VAL A 155 -21.07 -17.97 -2.80
C VAL A 155 -19.63 -18.19 -2.32
N TYR A 156 -18.68 -17.45 -2.88
CA TYR A 156 -17.25 -17.64 -2.62
C TYR A 156 -16.80 -16.90 -1.36
N SER A 157 -15.98 -17.53 -0.53
CA SER A 157 -15.32 -16.87 0.61
C SER A 157 -14.09 -16.08 0.21
N ARG A 158 -13.47 -16.41 -0.93
CA ARG A 158 -12.43 -15.60 -1.59
C ARG A 158 -12.59 -15.65 -3.09
N LEU A 159 -12.36 -14.52 -3.74
CA LEU A 159 -12.38 -14.38 -5.19
C LEU A 159 -11.29 -13.37 -5.58
N LYS A 160 -10.23 -13.86 -6.21
CA LYS A 160 -9.06 -13.05 -6.61
C LYS A 160 -9.03 -12.93 -8.13
N SER A 161 -9.13 -11.70 -8.64
CA SER A 161 -8.91 -11.43 -10.07
C SER A 161 -7.46 -11.72 -10.45
N ILE A 162 -7.28 -12.36 -11.59
CA ILE A 162 -5.98 -12.57 -12.24
C ILE A 162 -6.07 -12.07 -13.71
N PRO A 163 -4.94 -11.95 -14.43
CA PRO A 163 -4.96 -11.57 -15.85
C PRO A 163 -5.90 -12.45 -16.71
N ASP A 164 -6.20 -11.96 -17.91
CA ASP A 164 -7.14 -12.57 -18.87
C ASP A 164 -8.61 -12.66 -18.40
N GLY A 165 -8.97 -11.91 -17.35
CA GLY A 165 -10.35 -11.85 -16.86
C GLY A 165 -10.80 -13.11 -16.11
N MET A 166 -9.85 -13.90 -15.62
CA MET A 166 -10.11 -15.10 -14.81
C MET A 166 -10.09 -14.78 -13.31
N PHE A 167 -10.63 -15.69 -12.50
CA PHE A 167 -10.66 -15.57 -11.05
C PHE A 167 -10.20 -16.85 -10.36
N ILE A 168 -9.29 -16.73 -9.40
CA ILE A 168 -9.00 -17.80 -8.43
C ILE A 168 -10.07 -17.72 -7.35
N VAL A 169 -10.75 -18.83 -7.08
CA VAL A 169 -11.91 -18.88 -6.17
C VAL A 169 -11.77 -19.91 -5.07
N GLN A 170 -12.30 -19.57 -3.90
CA GLN A 170 -12.40 -20.43 -2.72
C GLN A 170 -13.84 -20.39 -2.16
N GLY A 171 -14.39 -21.53 -1.75
CA GLY A 171 -15.73 -21.63 -1.16
C GLY A 171 -16.72 -22.42 -2.02
N ILE A 172 -17.96 -22.56 -1.51
CA ILE A 172 -19.02 -23.52 -1.89
C ILE A 172 -18.83 -24.88 -1.20
N ASN A 173 -19.19 -25.02 0.09
CA ASN A 173 -19.43 -26.28 0.84
C ASN A 173 -18.78 -27.59 0.32
N HIS A 174 -17.48 -27.61 0.01
CA HIS A 174 -16.76 -28.82 -0.33
C HIS A 174 -15.64 -29.02 0.68
N HIS A 175 -15.60 -30.25 1.19
CA HIS A 175 -14.93 -30.62 2.42
C HIS A 175 -13.46 -30.17 2.43
N PRO A 176 -12.94 -29.65 3.55
CA PRO A 176 -11.51 -29.76 3.77
C PRO A 176 -11.12 -31.24 3.61
N TYR A 177 -9.94 -31.55 3.08
CA TYR A 177 -9.31 -32.84 3.35
C TYR A 177 -9.14 -32.96 4.87
N THR A 178 -10.17 -33.43 5.57
CA THR A 178 -10.17 -33.70 7.01
C THR A 178 -9.96 -35.18 7.19
N ASP A 179 -8.72 -35.56 7.42
CA ASP A 179 -8.40 -36.84 8.04
C ASP A 179 -8.11 -36.57 9.53
N LYS A 180 -9.16 -36.68 10.35
CA LYS A 180 -9.09 -36.45 11.79
C LYS A 180 -8.22 -37.49 12.51
N GLU A 181 -8.02 -38.68 11.94
CA GLU A 181 -7.16 -39.71 12.52
C GLU A 181 -5.67 -39.40 12.28
N LYS A 182 -5.36 -38.59 11.27
CA LYS A 182 -3.98 -38.24 10.88
C LYS A 182 -3.51 -36.84 11.26
N GLY A 183 -4.29 -36.11 12.08
CA GLY A 183 -3.89 -34.78 12.59
C GLY A 183 -3.86 -33.65 11.54
N ILE A 184 -4.49 -33.84 10.37
CA ILE A 184 -4.50 -32.87 9.28
C ILE A 184 -5.64 -31.86 9.50
N THR A 185 -5.32 -30.55 9.50
CA THR A 185 -6.32 -29.48 9.61
C THR A 185 -6.30 -28.54 8.39
N ASN A 186 -7.46 -28.45 7.73
CA ASN A 186 -7.95 -27.37 6.86
C ASN A 186 -7.12 -26.93 5.64
N TYR A 187 -7.04 -27.78 4.60
CA TYR A 187 -6.80 -27.27 3.24
C TYR A 187 -8.07 -26.66 2.66
N SER A 188 -7.91 -25.53 1.97
CA SER A 188 -8.98 -24.85 1.27
C SER A 188 -8.91 -25.17 -0.21
N GLU A 189 -9.84 -25.97 -0.72
CA GLU A 189 -9.88 -26.27 -2.15
C GLU A 189 -9.99 -25.00 -2.98
N MET A 190 -9.20 -24.93 -4.04
CA MET A 190 -9.16 -23.79 -4.96
C MET A 190 -9.62 -24.20 -6.35
N GLY A 191 -10.33 -23.29 -7.00
CA GLY A 191 -10.70 -23.40 -8.40
C GLY A 191 -10.29 -22.17 -9.18
N VAL A 192 -10.36 -22.27 -10.50
CA VAL A 192 -10.24 -21.12 -11.41
C VAL A 192 -11.46 -21.09 -12.30
N ILE A 193 -12.11 -19.94 -12.33
CA ILE A 193 -13.26 -19.66 -13.19
C ILE A 193 -12.92 -18.56 -14.20
N ASP A 194 -13.57 -18.63 -15.36
CA ASP A 194 -13.52 -17.56 -16.36
C ASP A 194 -14.42 -16.37 -15.98
N SER A 195 -14.48 -15.35 -16.84
CA SER A 195 -15.31 -14.15 -16.65
C SER A 195 -16.83 -14.38 -16.70
N LEU A 196 -17.28 -15.60 -17.00
CA LEU A 196 -18.67 -16.03 -17.05
C LEU A 196 -19.01 -16.99 -15.90
N GLY A 197 -18.04 -17.36 -15.07
CA GLY A 197 -18.22 -18.31 -13.97
C GLY A 197 -18.03 -19.77 -14.35
N ASN A 198 -17.60 -20.08 -15.57
CA ASN A 198 -17.30 -21.46 -15.95
C ASN A 198 -15.97 -21.89 -15.35
N PHE A 199 -15.93 -23.07 -14.74
CA PHE A 199 -14.69 -23.62 -14.21
C PHE A 199 -13.72 -24.00 -15.34
N ILE A 200 -12.55 -23.36 -15.32
CA ILE A 200 -11.36 -23.77 -16.08
C ILE A 200 -10.62 -24.84 -15.27
N ILE A 201 -10.44 -24.60 -13.97
CA ILE A 201 -9.88 -25.56 -13.02
C ILE A 201 -10.96 -25.82 -11.95
N PRO A 202 -11.57 -27.02 -11.91
CA PRO A 202 -12.59 -27.34 -10.92
C PRO A 202 -11.99 -27.57 -9.53
N TYR A 203 -12.84 -27.50 -8.51
CA TYR A 203 -12.52 -27.89 -7.13
C TYR A 203 -12.10 -29.37 -7.01
N GLY A 204 -11.52 -29.72 -5.86
CA GLY A 204 -11.06 -31.08 -5.54
C GLY A 204 -9.80 -31.55 -6.29
N LYS A 205 -9.34 -30.83 -7.32
CA LYS A 205 -8.10 -31.18 -8.04
C LYS A 205 -6.84 -30.68 -7.36
N PHE A 206 -6.89 -29.50 -6.74
CA PHE A 206 -5.75 -28.83 -6.15
C PHE A 206 -6.12 -28.24 -4.79
N ILE A 207 -5.21 -28.39 -3.83
CA ILE A 207 -5.34 -27.81 -2.48
C ILE A 207 -4.87 -26.36 -2.42
N ASP A 208 -4.14 -25.92 -3.45
CA ASP A 208 -3.67 -24.54 -3.59
C ASP A 208 -3.39 -24.19 -5.06
N ILE A 209 -3.64 -22.95 -5.44
CA ILE A 209 -3.28 -22.33 -6.73
C ILE A 209 -2.62 -21.00 -6.40
N THR A 210 -1.29 -21.01 -6.33
CA THR A 210 -0.51 -19.93 -5.70
C THR A 210 -0.17 -18.79 -6.65
N ARG A 211 0.02 -19.09 -7.94
CA ARG A 211 0.55 -18.14 -8.93
C ARG A 211 -0.05 -18.37 -10.30
N TYR A 212 -0.25 -17.27 -11.02
CA TYR A 212 -0.48 -17.25 -12.47
C TYR A 212 0.51 -16.28 -13.10
N ASP A 213 1.41 -16.78 -13.94
CA ASP A 213 2.45 -16.00 -14.60
C ASP A 213 2.80 -16.63 -15.95
N ASN A 214 3.09 -15.80 -16.95
CA ASN A 214 3.41 -16.21 -18.33
C ASN A 214 2.40 -17.18 -18.96
N GLY A 215 1.12 -17.11 -18.56
CA GLY A 215 0.06 -17.99 -19.05
C GLY A 215 -0.02 -19.37 -18.39
N TYR A 216 0.71 -19.57 -17.28
CA TYR A 216 0.76 -20.83 -16.55
C TYR A 216 0.34 -20.67 -15.09
N PHE A 217 -0.35 -21.68 -14.57
CA PHE A 217 -0.67 -21.77 -13.14
C PHE A 217 0.36 -22.63 -12.41
N LEU A 218 0.72 -22.20 -11.21
CA LEU A 218 1.39 -23.04 -10.23
C LEU A 218 0.35 -23.54 -9.23
N ALA A 219 0.16 -24.86 -9.19
CA ALA A 219 -0.83 -25.50 -8.33
C ALA A 219 -0.21 -26.63 -7.51
N THR A 220 -0.86 -26.99 -6.40
CA THR A 220 -0.45 -28.07 -5.52
C THR A 220 -1.52 -29.13 -5.47
N THR A 221 -1.19 -30.38 -5.82
CA THR A 221 -2.12 -31.51 -5.70
C THR A 221 -2.17 -32.01 -4.26
N PRO A 222 -3.32 -32.52 -3.79
CA PRO A 222 -3.37 -33.29 -2.54
C PRO A 222 -2.48 -34.54 -2.66
N GLU A 223 -1.47 -34.72 -1.81
CA GLU A 223 -0.78 -36.01 -1.66
C GLU A 223 -1.30 -36.79 -0.44
N GLU A 224 -1.17 -38.12 -0.50
CA GLU A 224 -1.33 -38.94 0.70
C GLU A 224 -0.18 -38.64 1.70
N PRO A 225 -0.49 -38.45 2.99
CA PRO A 225 0.39 -37.81 3.99
C PRO A 225 1.65 -38.59 4.40
N TRP A 226 2.02 -39.70 3.74
CA TRP A 226 2.99 -40.66 4.29
C TRP A 226 4.40 -40.65 3.67
N ASN A 227 4.82 -39.61 2.94
CA ASN A 227 6.20 -39.56 2.43
C ASN A 227 6.87 -38.16 2.39
N SER A 228 6.30 -37.13 3.03
CA SER A 228 7.02 -35.86 3.16
C SER A 228 7.94 -35.90 4.38
N ILE A 229 9.24 -36.03 4.16
CA ILE A 229 10.26 -35.94 5.22
C ILE A 229 10.28 -34.53 5.86
N ASP A 230 9.71 -33.53 5.17
CA ASP A 230 9.84 -32.11 5.50
C ASP A 230 8.50 -31.40 5.87
N GLY A 231 7.40 -32.13 6.06
CA GLY A 231 6.11 -31.55 6.48
C GLY A 231 5.29 -30.82 5.40
N TYR A 232 5.68 -30.92 4.12
CA TYR A 232 4.93 -30.39 2.97
C TYR A 232 4.16 -31.52 2.25
N THR A 233 2.83 -31.47 2.25
CA THR A 233 1.93 -32.59 1.88
C THR A 233 1.31 -32.49 0.47
N GLY A 234 2.04 -32.00 -0.54
CA GLY A 234 1.51 -31.93 -1.91
C GLY A 234 2.54 -31.85 -3.05
N ARG A 235 2.16 -32.30 -4.26
CA ARG A 235 3.01 -32.16 -5.47
C ARG A 235 2.72 -30.83 -6.16
N THR A 236 3.76 -30.09 -6.45
CA THR A 236 3.67 -28.94 -7.35
C THR A 236 3.48 -29.40 -8.80
N VAL A 237 2.50 -28.80 -9.48
CA VAL A 237 2.17 -29.04 -10.88
C VAL A 237 2.07 -27.70 -11.60
N ILE A 238 2.61 -27.63 -12.81
CA ILE A 238 2.41 -26.50 -13.71
C ILE A 238 1.27 -26.85 -14.65
N LEU A 239 0.27 -25.97 -14.70
CA LEU A 239 -0.88 -26.08 -15.59
C LEU A 239 -0.78 -25.01 -16.68
N ASP A 240 -1.20 -25.34 -17.89
CA ASP A 240 -1.49 -24.31 -18.90
C ASP A 240 -2.78 -23.53 -18.54
N LYS A 241 -3.07 -22.49 -19.32
CA LYS A 241 -4.27 -21.65 -19.14
C LYS A 241 -5.61 -22.40 -19.22
N THR A 242 -5.63 -23.65 -19.69
CA THR A 242 -6.83 -24.49 -19.76
C THR A 242 -6.99 -25.39 -18.54
N GLY A 243 -6.05 -25.34 -17.59
CA GLY A 243 -6.01 -26.21 -16.43
C GLY A 243 -5.41 -27.59 -16.72
N ARG A 244 -4.83 -27.81 -17.90
CA ARG A 244 -4.16 -29.06 -18.24
C ARG A 244 -2.76 -29.08 -17.65
N ALA A 245 -2.42 -30.16 -16.94
CA ALA A 245 -1.07 -30.39 -16.46
C ALA A 245 -0.10 -30.56 -17.64
N ILE A 246 0.87 -29.65 -17.73
CA ILE A 246 1.95 -29.71 -18.72
C ILE A 246 3.26 -30.16 -18.11
N LEU A 247 3.41 -29.99 -16.79
CA LEU A 247 4.51 -30.53 -16.03
C LEU A 247 3.97 -30.99 -14.68
N SER A 248 3.86 -32.31 -14.53
CA SER A 248 3.57 -32.98 -13.27
C SER A 248 4.77 -33.84 -12.91
N LYS A 249 5.23 -33.77 -11.66
CA LYS A 249 6.31 -34.61 -11.13
C LYS A 249 6.07 -36.09 -11.46
N ASP A 250 6.93 -36.70 -12.29
CA ASP A 250 7.02 -38.15 -12.42
C ASP A 250 8.04 -38.67 -11.39
N HIS A 251 7.71 -39.76 -10.69
CA HIS A 251 8.24 -40.21 -9.40
C HIS A 251 9.71 -40.65 -9.37
N ARG A 252 10.53 -40.28 -10.36
CA ARG A 252 11.89 -40.82 -10.48
C ARG A 252 12.97 -39.94 -9.86
N ASN A 253 12.79 -38.62 -9.78
CA ASN A 253 13.87 -37.69 -9.42
C ASN A 253 13.42 -36.62 -8.45
N GLN A 254 13.22 -37.00 -7.19
CA GLN A 254 13.07 -36.15 -6.00
C GLN A 254 13.41 -34.67 -6.18
N CYS A 255 12.46 -33.96 -6.76
CA CYS A 255 12.52 -32.53 -7.01
C CYS A 255 11.17 -31.90 -6.71
N TYR A 256 11.16 -30.59 -6.49
CA TYR A 256 9.96 -29.77 -6.50
C TYR A 256 10.18 -28.55 -7.39
N LEU A 257 9.10 -28.10 -8.03
CA LEU A 257 9.12 -26.96 -8.95
C LEU A 257 9.05 -25.65 -8.15
N GLU A 258 9.88 -24.69 -8.53
CA GLU A 258 10.00 -23.39 -7.91
C GLU A 258 9.59 -22.32 -8.93
N GLY A 259 8.28 -22.16 -9.15
CA GLY A 259 7.73 -21.20 -10.10
C GLY A 259 7.13 -21.80 -11.38
N THR A 260 6.78 -20.93 -12.31
CA THR A 260 6.15 -21.27 -13.61
C THR A 260 7.19 -21.48 -14.71
N LEU A 261 6.75 -21.65 -15.96
CA LEU A 261 7.65 -21.81 -17.11
C LEU A 261 8.14 -20.47 -17.65
N HIS A 262 9.44 -20.40 -17.91
CA HIS A 262 10.12 -19.27 -18.54
C HIS A 262 11.00 -19.79 -19.68
N CYS A 263 10.82 -19.26 -20.89
CA CYS A 263 11.51 -19.74 -22.10
C CYS A 263 11.43 -21.28 -22.30
N GLY A 264 10.32 -21.92 -21.88
CA GLY A 264 10.12 -23.37 -21.98
C GLY A 264 10.80 -24.22 -20.89
N LEU A 265 11.40 -23.58 -19.89
CA LEU A 265 12.08 -24.24 -18.77
C LEU A 265 11.43 -23.84 -17.43
N ALA A 266 11.33 -24.80 -16.52
CA ALA A 266 10.90 -24.60 -15.15
C ALA A 266 12.11 -24.69 -14.21
N LYS A 267 12.18 -23.77 -13.25
CA LYS A 267 13.14 -23.84 -12.14
C LYS A 267 12.71 -24.92 -11.15
N MET A 268 13.68 -25.66 -10.60
CA MET A 268 13.42 -26.71 -9.61
C MET A 268 14.48 -26.77 -8.52
N HIS A 269 14.14 -27.45 -7.43
CA HIS A 269 15.09 -28.00 -6.46
C HIS A 269 15.24 -29.52 -6.63
N LEU A 270 16.45 -30.05 -6.59
CA LEU A 270 16.81 -31.48 -6.67
C LEU A 270 17.41 -31.96 -5.34
N TYR A 271 16.87 -33.02 -4.73
CA TYR A 271 17.39 -33.60 -3.48
C TYR A 271 18.67 -34.43 -3.70
N LYS A 272 19.63 -34.30 -2.79
CA LYS A 272 21.01 -34.83 -2.92
C LYS A 272 21.15 -36.34 -2.70
N TYR A 273 20.35 -36.94 -1.81
CA TYR A 273 20.55 -38.33 -1.35
C TYR A 273 20.09 -39.42 -2.34
N TRP A 274 19.52 -39.02 -3.48
CA TRP A 274 18.82 -39.93 -4.39
C TRP A 274 19.33 -39.84 -5.83
N ILE A 275 20.55 -39.34 -5.98
CA ILE A 275 21.26 -39.25 -7.26
C ILE A 275 22.11 -40.52 -7.42
N PRO A 276 21.93 -41.31 -8.49
CA PRO A 276 22.82 -42.42 -8.78
C PRO A 276 24.22 -41.89 -9.10
N GLU A 277 25.17 -42.19 -8.20
CA GLU A 277 26.63 -42.14 -8.33
C GLU A 277 27.25 -41.52 -9.62
N LYS A 278 27.67 -40.25 -9.58
CA LYS A 278 29.09 -39.84 -9.43
C LYS A 278 29.41 -38.35 -9.70
N ARG A 279 30.21 -37.83 -8.75
CA ARG A 279 31.20 -36.72 -8.72
C ARG A 279 30.73 -35.26 -8.87
N GLY A 280 30.69 -34.60 -7.71
CA GLY A 280 30.71 -33.15 -7.54
C GLY A 280 30.08 -32.73 -6.21
N VAL A 281 30.61 -33.21 -5.08
CA VAL A 281 30.02 -32.98 -3.76
C VAL A 281 30.10 -31.50 -3.36
N TYR A 282 29.15 -31.10 -2.51
CA TYR A 282 28.99 -29.84 -1.75
C TYR A 282 28.13 -28.77 -2.46
N SER A 283 27.18 -28.14 -1.75
CA SER A 283 26.52 -26.81 -1.98
C SER A 283 25.49 -26.56 -0.84
N SER A 284 25.11 -25.31 -0.58
CA SER A 284 24.83 -24.64 0.71
C SER A 284 23.48 -24.87 1.43
N SER A 285 22.64 -25.82 1.02
CA SER A 285 21.55 -26.35 1.88
C SER A 285 21.86 -27.80 2.17
N GLU A 286 21.67 -28.33 3.38
CA GLU A 286 22.15 -29.68 3.71
C GLU A 286 21.63 -30.76 2.72
N ASN A 287 20.45 -30.58 2.09
CA ASN A 287 19.75 -31.66 1.39
C ASN A 287 19.36 -31.44 -0.11
N SER A 288 19.47 -30.24 -0.74
CA SER A 288 19.09 -30.03 -2.17
C SER A 288 19.92 -28.96 -2.93
N TYR A 289 19.80 -28.89 -4.26
CA TYR A 289 20.37 -27.82 -5.12
C TYR A 289 19.41 -27.43 -6.26
N GLN A 290 19.59 -26.25 -6.87
CA GLN A 290 18.68 -25.74 -7.91
C GLN A 290 19.10 -26.13 -9.34
N GLY A 291 18.12 -26.23 -10.23
CA GLY A 291 18.32 -26.59 -11.63
C GLY A 291 17.14 -26.25 -12.54
N TYR A 292 17.17 -26.77 -13.77
CA TYR A 292 16.13 -26.55 -14.78
C TYR A 292 15.65 -27.83 -15.41
N MET A 293 14.36 -27.88 -15.74
CA MET A 293 13.72 -28.94 -16.51
C MET A 293 12.85 -28.37 -17.60
N ASN A 294 12.77 -29.09 -18.70
CA ASN A 294 11.85 -28.74 -19.78
C ASN A 294 10.46 -29.36 -19.56
N THR A 295 9.52 -29.01 -20.42
CA THR A 295 8.14 -29.51 -20.37
C THR A 295 8.00 -31.02 -20.61
N LYS A 296 9.07 -31.74 -20.99
CA LYS A 296 9.07 -33.20 -21.11
C LYS A 296 9.51 -33.91 -19.82
N GLY A 297 9.86 -33.17 -18.77
CA GLY A 297 10.43 -33.76 -17.55
C GLY A 297 11.92 -34.04 -17.64
N GLU A 298 12.60 -33.62 -18.71
CA GLU A 298 14.04 -33.81 -18.87
C GLU A 298 14.78 -32.72 -18.08
N ILE A 299 15.73 -33.14 -17.25
CA ILE A 299 16.59 -32.23 -16.50
C ILE A 299 17.65 -31.66 -17.45
N ILE A 300 17.62 -30.35 -17.64
CA ILE A 300 18.54 -29.62 -18.51
C ILE A 300 19.77 -29.14 -17.74
N ILE A 301 19.58 -28.69 -16.49
CA ILE A 301 20.66 -28.27 -15.61
C ILE A 301 20.50 -28.94 -14.25
N ASN A 302 21.56 -29.61 -13.82
CA ASN A 302 21.68 -30.21 -12.51
C ASN A 302 23.11 -30.09 -11.92
N ASP A 303 23.83 -29.04 -12.30
CA ASP A 303 25.20 -28.80 -11.88
C ASP A 303 25.26 -28.44 -10.38
N THR A 304 25.79 -29.36 -9.58
CA THR A 304 25.92 -29.23 -8.12
C THR A 304 26.96 -28.19 -7.69
N THR A 305 27.77 -27.68 -8.63
CA THR A 305 28.72 -26.60 -8.35
C THR A 305 28.04 -25.23 -8.24
N LEU A 306 26.78 -25.13 -8.69
CA LEU A 306 25.95 -23.94 -8.58
C LEU A 306 25.38 -23.80 -7.16
N GLU A 307 25.34 -22.56 -6.69
CA GLU A 307 24.71 -22.14 -5.44
C GLU A 307 23.24 -21.79 -5.68
N ALA A 308 22.94 -21.08 -6.78
CA ALA A 308 21.59 -20.63 -7.11
C ALA A 308 21.41 -20.39 -8.61
N VAL A 309 20.17 -20.40 -9.08
CA VAL A 309 19.81 -20.09 -10.48
C VAL A 309 18.66 -19.07 -10.54
N LYS A 310 18.64 -18.20 -11.56
CA LYS A 310 17.58 -17.20 -11.81
C LYS A 310 16.75 -17.53 -13.04
N ASP A 311 15.45 -17.25 -13.02
CA ASP A 311 14.52 -17.54 -14.13
C ASP A 311 15.04 -17.12 -15.51
N PHE A 312 14.69 -17.90 -16.53
CA PHE A 312 15.07 -17.59 -17.90
C PHE A 312 14.38 -16.31 -18.41
N SER A 313 15.15 -15.44 -19.05
CA SER A 313 14.70 -14.23 -19.72
C SER A 313 15.50 -14.04 -21.00
N ASP A 314 14.84 -13.67 -22.11
CA ASP A 314 15.47 -13.54 -23.43
C ASP A 314 16.33 -14.75 -23.87
N GLY A 315 15.90 -15.97 -23.49
CA GLY A 315 16.61 -17.21 -23.78
C GLY A 315 17.94 -17.36 -23.03
N ARG A 316 18.14 -16.62 -21.93
CA ARG A 316 19.31 -16.66 -21.06
C ARG A 316 18.90 -16.79 -19.60
N ALA A 317 19.78 -17.36 -18.78
CA ALA A 317 19.62 -17.40 -17.33
C ALA A 317 20.95 -17.10 -16.65
N PHE A 318 20.90 -16.38 -15.54
CA PHE A 318 22.05 -16.21 -14.66
C PHE A 318 22.12 -17.33 -13.64
N VAL A 319 23.31 -17.91 -13.49
CA VAL A 319 23.60 -18.95 -12.49
C VAL A 319 24.75 -18.51 -11.60
N LYS A 320 24.58 -18.67 -10.30
CA LYS A 320 25.54 -18.28 -9.27
C LYS A 320 26.33 -19.49 -8.84
N ASN A 321 27.65 -19.42 -8.86
CA ASN A 321 28.53 -20.43 -8.27
C ASN A 321 28.73 -20.17 -6.77
N LYS A 322 29.28 -21.16 -6.07
CA LYS A 322 29.58 -21.07 -4.62
C LYS A 322 30.58 -20.00 -4.19
N ASN A 323 31.39 -19.50 -5.13
CA ASN A 323 32.30 -18.39 -4.86
C ASN A 323 31.56 -17.04 -4.91
N GLY A 324 30.23 -17.05 -5.08
CA GLY A 324 29.42 -15.84 -5.14
C GLY A 324 29.25 -15.27 -6.54
N HIS A 325 29.89 -15.84 -7.56
CA HIS A 325 29.96 -15.24 -8.89
C HIS A 325 28.92 -15.80 -9.84
N TYR A 326 28.37 -14.92 -10.67
CA TYR A 326 27.39 -15.23 -11.69
C TYR A 326 28.02 -15.52 -13.06
N SER A 327 27.39 -16.43 -13.80
CA SER A 327 27.66 -16.75 -15.20
C SER A 327 26.35 -16.90 -15.96
N ILE A 328 26.40 -16.93 -17.29
CA ILE A 328 25.20 -16.95 -18.14
C ILE A 328 25.10 -18.28 -18.88
N LEU A 329 23.91 -18.88 -18.83
CA LEU A 329 23.53 -20.07 -19.59
C LEU A 329 22.54 -19.73 -20.70
N ASN A 330 22.58 -20.51 -21.77
CA ASN A 330 21.48 -20.59 -22.74
C ASN A 330 20.47 -21.68 -22.34
N THR A 331 19.37 -21.78 -23.07
CA THR A 331 18.28 -22.76 -22.83
C THR A 331 18.69 -24.23 -23.00
N HIS A 332 19.89 -24.50 -23.53
CA HIS A 332 20.46 -25.85 -23.64
C HIS A 332 21.48 -26.15 -22.53
N GLY A 333 21.58 -25.26 -21.53
CA GLY A 333 22.49 -25.41 -20.41
C GLY A 333 23.97 -25.16 -20.73
N LYS A 334 24.29 -24.54 -21.86
CA LYS A 334 25.67 -24.18 -22.23
C LYS A 334 26.00 -22.76 -21.77
N PHE A 335 27.20 -22.59 -21.22
CA PHE A 335 27.75 -21.28 -20.87
C PHE A 335 28.01 -20.44 -22.13
N VAL A 336 27.57 -19.19 -22.11
CA VAL A 336 27.65 -18.27 -23.26
C VAL A 336 29.03 -17.62 -23.40
N ALA A 337 29.72 -17.35 -22.28
CA ALA A 337 31.08 -16.79 -22.25
C ALA A 337 31.80 -17.14 -20.93
N LYS A 338 33.13 -16.95 -20.88
CA LYS A 338 33.95 -17.12 -19.65
C LYS A 338 33.86 -15.94 -18.66
N ASN A 339 32.98 -14.99 -18.89
CA ASN A 339 32.85 -13.80 -18.03
C ASN A 339 32.15 -14.17 -16.73
N SER A 340 32.73 -13.74 -15.62
CA SER A 340 32.25 -13.98 -14.26
C SER A 340 31.87 -12.64 -13.62
N PHE A 341 30.63 -12.52 -13.14
CA PHE A 341 30.10 -11.28 -12.56
C PHE A 341 29.97 -11.42 -11.05
N ASN A 342 30.26 -10.36 -10.29
CA ASN A 342 30.05 -10.36 -8.84
C ASN A 342 28.56 -10.31 -8.48
N ASN A 343 27.74 -9.66 -9.31
CA ASN A 343 26.29 -9.55 -9.07
C ASN A 343 25.51 -9.29 -10.37
N VAL A 344 24.19 -9.45 -10.30
CA VAL A 344 23.25 -9.25 -11.41
C VAL A 344 21.97 -8.62 -10.86
N LEU A 345 21.49 -7.56 -11.51
CA LEU A 345 20.27 -6.87 -11.08
C LEU A 345 19.01 -7.65 -11.49
N GLY A 346 17.96 -7.61 -10.67
CA GLY A 346 16.66 -8.21 -10.98
C GLY A 346 16.71 -9.72 -11.30
N ASN A 347 15.87 -10.17 -12.23
CA ASN A 347 15.88 -11.56 -12.71
C ASN A 347 16.83 -11.81 -13.90
N GLY A 348 17.51 -10.77 -14.40
CA GLY A 348 18.52 -10.91 -15.46
C GLY A 348 18.27 -10.00 -16.65
N PHE A 349 17.94 -10.60 -17.79
CA PHE A 349 17.78 -9.90 -19.05
C PHE A 349 16.39 -9.30 -19.18
N TYR A 350 16.31 -8.08 -19.71
CA TYR A 350 15.06 -7.54 -20.21
C TYR A 350 15.31 -6.86 -21.56
N ASN A 351 14.53 -7.23 -22.57
CA ASN A 351 14.68 -6.75 -23.95
C ASN A 351 16.12 -6.88 -24.50
N GLY A 352 16.80 -7.97 -24.14
CA GLY A 352 18.11 -8.34 -24.67
C GLY A 352 19.32 -7.74 -23.95
N VAL A 353 19.13 -7.00 -22.85
CA VAL A 353 20.22 -6.42 -22.04
C VAL A 353 20.07 -6.77 -20.56
N ALA A 354 21.19 -6.81 -19.83
CA ALA A 354 21.21 -7.06 -18.39
C ALA A 354 22.27 -6.22 -17.69
N PHE A 355 21.96 -5.78 -16.47
CA PHE A 355 22.95 -5.13 -15.62
C PHE A 355 23.72 -6.13 -14.78
N VAL A 356 25.05 -5.99 -14.82
CA VAL A 356 25.98 -6.87 -14.11
C VAL A 356 27.02 -6.06 -13.36
N ALA A 357 27.40 -6.54 -12.18
CA ALA A 357 28.44 -5.93 -11.38
C ALA A 357 29.77 -6.67 -11.55
N VAL A 358 30.86 -5.92 -11.76
CA VAL A 358 32.24 -6.42 -11.73
C VAL A 358 33.06 -5.46 -10.87
N ASN A 359 33.83 -6.00 -9.92
CA ASN A 359 34.64 -5.22 -8.97
C ASN A 359 33.82 -4.12 -8.27
N GLN A 360 32.62 -4.47 -7.82
CA GLN A 360 31.67 -3.59 -7.12
C GLN A 360 31.13 -2.40 -7.94
N LYS A 361 31.37 -2.38 -9.26
CA LYS A 361 30.76 -1.40 -10.18
C LYS A 361 29.81 -2.08 -11.15
N TRP A 362 28.76 -1.38 -11.51
CA TRP A 362 27.73 -1.84 -12.41
C TRP A 362 27.97 -1.38 -13.85
N GLY A 363 27.74 -2.31 -14.78
CA GLY A 363 27.74 -2.08 -16.22
C GLY A 363 26.57 -2.80 -16.88
N LEU A 364 26.45 -2.65 -18.20
CA LEU A 364 25.36 -3.20 -19.01
C LEU A 364 25.94 -4.15 -20.06
N ILE A 365 25.36 -5.33 -20.20
CA ILE A 365 25.76 -6.34 -21.19
C ILE A 365 24.62 -6.74 -22.12
N ASP A 366 24.98 -7.23 -23.31
CA ASP A 366 24.06 -7.92 -24.23
C ASP A 366 23.86 -9.40 -23.84
N THR A 367 22.96 -10.11 -24.54
CA THR A 367 22.70 -11.55 -24.33
C THR A 367 23.88 -12.48 -24.65
N ASN A 368 24.96 -11.95 -25.23
CA ASN A 368 26.20 -12.67 -25.51
C ASN A 368 27.31 -12.31 -24.50
N ALA A 369 26.97 -11.60 -23.42
CA ALA A 369 27.89 -11.16 -22.37
C ALA A 369 28.94 -10.12 -22.81
N HIS A 370 28.70 -9.40 -23.91
CA HIS A 370 29.52 -8.25 -24.30
C HIS A 370 29.07 -7.00 -23.56
N PHE A 371 30.02 -6.22 -23.04
CA PHE A 371 29.71 -4.94 -22.41
C PHE A 371 29.27 -3.91 -23.44
N ILE A 372 28.04 -3.44 -23.28
CA ILE A 372 27.52 -2.22 -23.92
C ILE A 372 28.01 -1.01 -23.13
N ILE A 373 27.97 -1.11 -21.80
CA ILE A 373 28.52 -0.14 -20.86
C ILE A 373 29.49 -0.86 -19.94
N ASN A 374 30.77 -0.49 -19.98
CA ASN A 374 31.75 -1.04 -19.04
C ASN A 374 31.39 -0.70 -17.58
N PRO A 375 31.73 -1.55 -16.60
CA PRO A 375 31.43 -1.32 -15.19
C PRO A 375 31.90 0.06 -14.69
N LEU A 376 30.97 0.97 -14.43
CA LEU A 376 31.29 2.36 -14.10
C LEU A 376 30.46 2.93 -12.95
N PHE A 377 29.22 2.48 -12.76
CA PHE A 377 28.29 3.04 -11.77
C PHE A 377 28.44 2.36 -10.41
N TYR A 378 28.34 3.14 -9.33
CA TYR A 378 28.39 2.60 -7.96
C TYR A 378 27.13 1.78 -7.63
N ARG A 379 25.96 2.32 -7.97
CA ARG A 379 24.65 1.68 -7.84
C ARG A 379 23.76 2.06 -9.00
N ILE A 380 22.81 1.20 -9.32
CA ILE A 380 21.87 1.35 -10.44
C ILE A 380 20.48 0.90 -10.01
N ASN A 381 19.49 1.44 -10.70
CA ASN A 381 18.10 1.03 -10.60
C ASN A 381 17.56 0.84 -12.03
N ASP A 382 16.95 -0.32 -12.31
CA ASP A 382 16.51 -0.76 -13.63
C ASP A 382 15.17 -0.18 -14.09
N ILE A 383 14.56 0.71 -13.30
CA ILE A 383 13.35 1.43 -13.71
C ILE A 383 13.61 2.22 -15.00
N GLY A 384 12.74 2.04 -15.99
CA GLY A 384 12.81 2.73 -17.27
C GLY A 384 13.70 2.09 -18.33
N MET A 385 14.25 0.89 -18.09
CA MET A 385 15.14 0.22 -19.06
C MET A 385 14.46 -0.09 -20.40
N ILE A 386 13.12 -0.14 -20.44
CA ILE A 386 12.33 -0.31 -21.68
C ILE A 386 12.43 0.94 -22.57
N ASP A 387 12.70 2.12 -22.00
CA ASP A 387 12.62 3.44 -22.66
C ASP A 387 14.00 4.08 -22.91
N ASP A 388 15.05 3.26 -23.08
CA ASP A 388 16.42 3.67 -23.41
C ASP A 388 17.18 4.48 -22.34
N TYR A 389 16.70 4.49 -21.09
CA TYR A 389 17.39 5.12 -19.95
C TYR A 389 17.40 4.21 -18.70
N PHE A 390 18.22 4.58 -17.71
CA PHE A 390 18.22 3.98 -16.38
C PHE A 390 18.67 5.01 -15.33
N PHE A 391 18.36 4.70 -14.08
CA PHE A 391 18.76 5.52 -12.94
C PHE A 391 20.05 4.96 -12.31
N PHE A 392 20.89 5.86 -11.82
CA PHE A 392 22.10 5.50 -11.08
C PHE A 392 22.25 6.35 -9.83
N GLU A 393 22.88 5.81 -8.81
CA GLU A 393 23.04 6.47 -7.52
C GLU A 393 24.51 6.75 -7.24
N GLU A 394 24.78 7.92 -6.67
CA GLU A 394 26.08 8.31 -6.12
C GLU A 394 25.91 8.80 -4.68
N PRO A 395 26.92 8.64 -3.80
CA PRO A 395 26.87 9.15 -2.44
C PRO A 395 26.58 10.66 -2.40
N ASN A 396 25.66 11.10 -1.53
CA ASN A 396 25.38 12.53 -1.37
C ASN A 396 26.54 13.21 -0.64
N PRO A 397 27.23 14.19 -1.25
CA PRO A 397 28.37 14.86 -0.63
C PRO A 397 27.99 15.72 0.58
N ASP A 398 26.73 16.14 0.70
CA ASP A 398 26.26 17.05 1.75
C ASP A 398 25.91 16.33 3.05
N THR A 399 25.97 15.00 3.07
CA THR A 399 25.66 14.22 4.26
C THR A 399 26.66 13.10 4.50
N ASN A 400 27.07 12.90 5.75
CA ASN A 400 27.88 11.74 6.15
C ASN A 400 27.04 10.45 6.28
N ASN A 401 25.79 10.45 5.80
CA ASN A 401 24.90 9.30 5.88
C ASN A 401 25.08 8.42 4.64
N PRO A 402 25.63 7.20 4.76
CA PRO A 402 25.88 6.31 3.62
C PRO A 402 24.59 5.76 2.97
N TYR A 403 23.42 6.07 3.53
CA TYR A 403 22.10 5.70 2.99
C TYR A 403 21.41 6.84 2.26
N ASN A 404 21.99 8.03 2.24
CA ASN A 404 21.44 9.18 1.54
C ASN A 404 22.21 9.34 0.22
N ASN A 405 21.82 8.61 -0.81
CA ASN A 405 22.39 8.75 -2.14
C ASN A 405 21.56 9.72 -2.97
N LEU A 406 22.21 10.41 -3.91
CA LEU A 406 21.53 11.17 -4.95
C LEU A 406 21.44 10.33 -6.21
N THR A 407 20.31 10.45 -6.90
CA THR A 407 20.02 9.74 -8.13
C THR A 407 20.27 10.64 -9.34
N GLY A 408 20.97 10.09 -10.34
CA GLY A 408 21.12 10.63 -11.67
C GLY A 408 20.46 9.74 -12.72
N ILE A 409 20.46 10.19 -13.97
CA ILE A 409 19.84 9.47 -15.10
C ILE A 409 20.89 9.33 -16.20
N ALA A 410 21.02 8.12 -16.73
CA ALA A 410 21.88 7.83 -17.86
C ALA A 410 21.10 7.11 -18.96
N SER A 411 21.51 7.29 -20.21
CA SER A 411 20.95 6.52 -21.33
C SER A 411 21.61 5.15 -21.44
N LYS A 412 20.98 4.21 -22.17
CA LYS A 412 21.49 2.83 -22.39
C LYS A 412 22.89 2.72 -23.02
N ASN A 413 23.45 3.81 -23.53
CA ASN A 413 24.82 3.86 -24.06
C ASN A 413 25.85 4.45 -23.06
N GLY A 414 25.41 4.77 -21.83
CA GLY A 414 26.26 5.31 -20.76
C GLY A 414 26.37 6.84 -20.73
N LYS A 415 25.71 7.57 -21.64
CA LYS A 415 25.68 9.04 -21.57
C LYS A 415 24.84 9.50 -20.38
N ILE A 416 25.44 10.31 -19.50
CA ILE A 416 24.75 10.98 -18.39
C ILE A 416 23.78 12.04 -18.94
N LEU A 417 22.50 11.87 -18.67
CA LEU A 417 21.41 12.78 -19.04
C LEU A 417 21.12 13.77 -17.92
N VAL A 418 21.12 13.30 -16.67
CA VAL A 418 20.92 14.11 -15.47
C VAL A 418 21.98 13.70 -14.44
N LYS A 419 22.67 14.69 -13.86
CA LYS A 419 23.64 14.44 -12.80
C LYS A 419 22.93 13.97 -11.51
N PRO A 420 23.63 13.32 -10.56
CA PRO A 420 23.05 12.92 -9.28
C PRO A 420 22.57 14.11 -8.45
N ILE A 421 21.29 14.47 -8.59
CA ILE A 421 20.64 15.58 -7.87
C ILE A 421 19.26 15.20 -7.34
N ILE A 422 18.74 14.03 -7.72
CA ILE A 422 17.39 13.59 -7.38
C ILE A 422 17.44 12.84 -6.06
N GLU A 423 16.72 13.31 -5.05
CA GLU A 423 16.64 12.68 -3.72
C GLU A 423 15.74 11.45 -3.73
N ARG A 424 14.61 11.55 -4.46
CA ARG A 424 13.62 10.48 -4.62
C ARG A 424 12.86 10.69 -5.92
N PHE A 425 12.41 9.61 -6.55
CA PHE A 425 11.62 9.69 -7.78
C PHE A 425 10.51 8.65 -7.81
N ASP A 426 9.50 8.92 -8.63
CA ASP A 426 8.40 7.99 -8.91
C ASP A 426 8.95 6.70 -9.55
N GLN A 427 8.65 5.57 -8.93
CA GLN A 427 9.21 4.28 -9.35
C GLN A 427 8.62 3.77 -10.68
N GLU A 428 7.60 4.44 -11.23
CA GLU A 428 7.14 4.18 -12.58
C GLU A 428 7.96 4.91 -13.66
N GLY A 429 8.88 5.79 -13.27
CA GLY A 429 9.76 6.49 -14.20
C GLY A 429 9.06 7.65 -14.92
N PHE A 430 9.43 7.88 -16.18
CA PHE A 430 8.85 8.96 -16.98
C PHE A 430 7.46 8.57 -17.48
N ARG A 431 6.45 9.39 -17.16
CA ARG A 431 5.12 9.28 -17.76
C ARG A 431 4.94 10.42 -18.74
N ASN A 432 4.60 10.13 -20.00
CA ASN A 432 4.37 11.14 -21.04
C ASN A 432 5.46 12.23 -21.12
N GLY A 433 6.73 11.85 -20.93
CA GLY A 433 7.90 12.73 -21.05
C GLY A 433 8.33 13.48 -19.78
N LEU A 434 7.58 13.37 -18.67
CA LEU A 434 7.95 13.97 -17.38
C LEU A 434 8.19 12.93 -16.29
N LEU A 435 9.17 13.20 -15.43
CA LEU A 435 9.46 12.45 -14.22
C LEU A 435 9.05 13.27 -12.99
N LYS A 436 8.24 12.66 -12.13
CA LYS A 436 7.91 13.19 -10.81
C LYS A 436 9.01 12.81 -9.82
N CYS A 437 9.61 13.79 -9.17
CA CYS A 437 10.74 13.58 -8.27
C CYS A 437 10.81 14.60 -7.12
N ILE A 438 11.73 14.38 -6.19
CA ILE A 438 12.09 15.31 -5.12
C ILE A 438 13.50 15.82 -5.40
N ILE A 439 13.64 17.13 -5.51
CA ILE A 439 14.91 17.87 -5.64
C ILE A 439 14.82 19.04 -4.66
N ASP A 440 15.88 19.24 -3.86
CA ASP A 440 15.94 20.26 -2.81
C ASP A 440 14.74 20.17 -1.83
N LYS A 441 14.37 18.95 -1.45
CA LYS A 441 13.21 18.62 -0.59
C LYS A 441 11.85 19.05 -1.15
N LYS A 442 11.76 19.42 -2.43
CA LYS A 442 10.54 19.91 -3.08
C LYS A 442 10.05 18.96 -4.16
N LEU A 443 8.73 18.80 -4.25
CA LEU A 443 8.14 18.10 -5.39
C LEU A 443 8.52 18.82 -6.69
N THR A 444 9.07 18.08 -7.64
CA THR A 444 9.64 18.61 -8.88
C THR A 444 9.24 17.72 -10.06
N TYR A 445 8.93 18.34 -11.19
CA TYR A 445 8.77 17.67 -12.48
C TYR A 445 9.92 18.04 -13.41
N ILE A 446 10.59 17.03 -13.95
CA ILE A 446 11.70 17.20 -14.90
C ILE A 446 11.46 16.45 -16.21
N THR A 447 12.05 16.94 -17.30
CA THR A 447 12.15 16.19 -18.56
C THR A 447 13.30 15.18 -18.53
N ILE A 448 13.36 14.27 -19.51
CA ILE A 448 14.42 13.26 -19.64
C ILE A 448 15.84 13.85 -19.70
N ASN A 449 15.97 15.10 -20.13
CA ASN A 449 17.24 15.83 -20.19
C ASN A 449 17.53 16.64 -18.91
N GLY A 450 16.75 16.45 -17.85
CA GLY A 450 16.95 17.11 -16.56
C GLY A 450 16.42 18.55 -16.47
N LYS A 451 15.75 19.06 -17.50
CA LYS A 451 15.11 20.39 -17.42
C LYS A 451 13.96 20.33 -16.41
N ILE A 452 14.03 21.12 -15.35
CA ILE A 452 12.92 21.38 -14.43
C ILE A 452 11.85 22.17 -15.18
N VAL A 453 10.63 21.63 -15.22
CA VAL A 453 9.47 22.29 -15.85
C VAL A 453 8.50 22.83 -14.81
N TRP A 454 8.50 22.28 -13.60
CA TRP A 454 7.72 22.76 -12.46
C TRP A 454 8.38 22.32 -11.15
N GLN A 455 8.34 23.15 -10.12
CA GLN A 455 8.80 22.81 -8.77
C GLN A 455 7.90 23.50 -7.73
N GLU A 456 7.61 22.78 -6.65
CA GLU A 456 6.80 23.24 -5.52
C GLU A 456 7.34 24.51 -4.87
N ILE A 457 6.43 25.41 -4.46
CA ILE A 457 6.75 26.66 -3.80
C ILE A 457 6.38 26.54 -2.32
N THR A 458 7.24 25.92 -1.52
CA THR A 458 7.04 25.91 -0.07
C THR A 458 7.47 27.23 0.56
N ASN A 459 6.51 28.00 1.11
CA ASN A 459 6.83 29.07 2.06
C ASN A 459 7.24 28.46 3.42
N GLU A 460 8.39 28.88 3.94
CA GLU A 460 8.97 28.36 5.20
C GLU A 460 8.15 28.72 6.46
N SER A 461 7.17 29.63 6.37
CA SER A 461 6.26 29.95 7.47
C SER A 461 5.03 29.03 7.43
N LYS A 462 5.12 27.83 8.03
CA LYS A 462 3.95 27.00 8.29
C LYS A 462 3.14 27.60 9.44
N GLU A 463 2.22 28.52 9.13
CA GLU A 463 1.04 28.66 9.99
C GLU A 463 0.33 27.29 10.04
N LEU A 464 0.00 26.84 11.24
CA LEU A 464 -0.68 25.56 11.44
C LEU A 464 -2.09 25.66 10.88
N SER A 465 -2.48 24.70 10.03
CA SER A 465 -3.85 24.58 9.55
C SER A 465 -4.67 23.66 10.46
N ASN A 466 -6.00 23.73 10.37
CA ASN A 466 -6.84 22.67 10.94
C ASN A 466 -6.70 21.37 10.14
N LEU A 467 -7.05 20.24 10.74
CA LEU A 467 -6.95 18.92 10.11
C LEU A 467 -8.21 18.62 9.27
N ASN A 468 -8.07 18.63 7.95
CA ASN A 468 -9.18 18.36 7.01
C ASN A 468 -9.04 16.97 6.38
N ILE A 469 -9.70 15.97 6.98
CA ILE A 469 -9.67 14.55 6.55
C ILE A 469 -11.09 14.03 6.29
N ASP A 470 -11.22 13.04 5.41
CA ASP A 470 -12.49 12.40 5.03
C ASP A 470 -12.59 10.94 5.53
N TYR A 471 -11.85 10.61 6.58
CA TYR A 471 -11.79 9.28 7.19
C TYR A 471 -11.65 9.38 8.71
N MET A 472 -12.06 8.33 9.41
CA MET A 472 -11.88 8.16 10.84
C MET A 472 -10.40 8.11 11.16
N ASN A 473 -9.94 9.00 12.03
CA ASN A 473 -8.55 8.99 12.45
C ASN A 473 -8.28 7.74 13.31
N ARG A 474 -7.09 7.16 13.14
CA ARG A 474 -6.65 6.02 13.93
C ARG A 474 -6.36 6.49 15.36
N GLY A 475 -6.79 5.71 16.36
CA GLY A 475 -6.63 6.07 17.76
C GLY A 475 -5.16 6.28 18.14
N HIS A 476 -4.90 7.35 18.90
CA HIS A 476 -3.57 7.91 19.14
C HIS A 476 -3.34 8.39 20.59
N PHE A 477 -4.23 8.05 21.52
CA PHE A 477 -4.11 8.43 22.94
C PHE A 477 -3.15 7.47 23.69
N TYR A 478 -1.87 7.56 23.38
CA TYR A 478 -0.82 6.74 24.00
C TYR A 478 -0.43 7.27 25.39
N ALA A 479 -0.43 6.39 26.38
CA ALA A 479 -0.20 6.71 27.78
C ALA A 479 0.77 5.71 28.42
N TYR A 480 1.38 6.10 29.53
CA TYR A 480 2.27 5.24 30.30
C TYR A 480 1.89 5.27 31.79
N SER A 481 2.14 4.21 32.55
CA SER A 481 1.96 4.24 34.01
C SER A 481 3.18 4.90 34.67
N LEU A 482 3.09 5.33 35.93
CA LEU A 482 4.32 5.72 36.63
C LEU A 482 5.29 4.52 36.67
N PRO A 483 6.56 4.69 36.28
CA PRO A 483 7.53 3.62 36.35
C PRO A 483 7.71 3.19 37.82
N LYS A 484 7.50 1.91 38.10
CA LYS A 484 7.86 1.29 39.38
C LYS A 484 9.26 0.67 39.25
N GLU A 485 10.04 0.69 40.33
CA GLU A 485 11.34 0.00 40.35
C GLU A 485 11.17 -1.46 39.90
N ASN A 486 11.92 -1.88 38.88
CA ASN A 486 11.99 -3.25 38.34
C ASN A 486 10.73 -3.85 37.69
N VAL A 487 9.81 -3.04 37.16
CA VAL A 487 8.69 -3.58 36.35
C VAL A 487 8.92 -3.26 34.87
N GLN A 488 9.12 -4.31 34.06
CA GLN A 488 8.99 -4.19 32.59
C GLN A 488 7.59 -3.68 32.31
N SER A 489 7.47 -2.45 31.82
CA SER A 489 6.20 -1.93 31.33
C SER A 489 5.74 -2.80 30.17
N GLY A 490 4.61 -3.48 30.33
CA GLY A 490 4.04 -4.30 29.29
C GLY A 490 3.71 -3.49 28.02
N GLY A 491 3.95 -4.10 26.86
CA GLY A 491 3.65 -3.56 25.53
C GLY A 491 4.91 -3.19 24.74
N TRP A 492 4.98 -3.61 23.47
CA TRP A 492 6.09 -3.28 22.55
C TRP A 492 6.10 -1.82 22.07
N ALA A 493 5.06 -1.04 22.39
CA ALA A 493 4.95 0.37 22.01
C ALA A 493 5.31 1.27 23.19
N GLU A 494 6.48 1.89 23.14
CA GLU A 494 6.91 2.89 24.11
C GLU A 494 6.08 4.18 23.94
N SER A 495 5.24 4.51 24.93
CA SER A 495 4.69 5.86 25.06
C SER A 495 5.59 6.71 25.96
N GLN A 496 5.90 7.93 25.54
CA GLN A 496 6.63 8.89 26.38
C GLN A 496 5.69 9.72 27.28
N ASN A 497 4.38 9.48 27.24
CA ASN A 497 3.39 10.24 27.98
C ASN A 497 3.22 9.73 29.43
N ILE A 498 4.22 10.04 30.26
CA ILE A 498 4.24 9.73 31.70
C ILE A 498 3.27 10.67 32.44
N PRO A 499 2.47 10.17 33.41
CA PRO A 499 1.49 10.97 34.11
C PRO A 499 2.17 11.99 35.04
N LYS A 500 1.55 13.15 35.16
CA LYS A 500 2.04 14.30 35.92
C LYS A 500 1.27 14.45 37.23
N LYS A 501 1.96 14.86 38.29
CA LYS A 501 1.35 15.10 39.59
C LYS A 501 0.45 16.35 39.55
N MET A 502 -0.72 16.25 40.17
CA MET A 502 -1.74 17.29 40.23
C MET A 502 -1.68 18.05 41.55
N TYR A 503 -1.33 19.34 41.47
CA TYR A 503 -1.24 20.24 42.63
C TYR A 503 -2.53 21.03 42.88
N SER A 504 -3.34 21.31 41.85
CA SER A 504 -4.67 21.94 41.93
C SER A 504 -5.72 21.08 41.24
N SER A 505 -6.92 20.99 41.82
CA SER A 505 -8.08 20.29 41.23
C SER A 505 -9.09 21.21 40.56
N SER A 506 -8.78 22.49 40.35
CA SER A 506 -9.74 23.47 39.78
C SER A 506 -10.33 23.07 38.43
N ASP A 507 -9.59 22.28 37.65
CA ASP A 507 -9.99 21.87 36.29
C ASP A 507 -10.69 20.50 36.26
N PHE A 508 -10.79 19.79 37.40
CA PHE A 508 -11.25 18.40 37.47
C PHE A 508 -12.30 18.18 38.55
N ILE A 509 -13.28 17.32 38.26
CA ILE A 509 -14.36 17.04 39.20
C ILE A 509 -13.79 16.27 40.42
N GLU A 510 -14.12 16.72 41.62
CA GLU A 510 -13.66 16.10 42.86
C GLU A 510 -14.17 14.65 43.01
N ASN A 511 -13.33 13.77 43.55
CA ASN A 511 -13.64 12.36 43.78
C ASN A 511 -14.10 11.59 42.53
N SER A 512 -13.53 11.91 41.37
CA SER A 512 -13.91 11.30 40.09
C SER A 512 -12.70 11.06 39.16
N VAL A 513 -12.92 10.23 38.14
CA VAL A 513 -12.09 10.19 36.93
C VAL A 513 -12.68 11.20 35.95
N SER A 514 -11.84 12.06 35.38
CA SER A 514 -12.27 13.13 34.48
C SER A 514 -11.48 13.08 33.18
N VAL A 515 -12.16 13.33 32.06
CA VAL A 515 -11.53 13.68 30.77
C VAL A 515 -12.00 15.08 30.38
N VAL A 516 -11.08 15.99 30.06
CA VAL A 516 -11.38 17.41 29.81
C VAL A 516 -10.65 17.87 28.56
N VAL A 517 -11.36 18.57 27.68
CA VAL A 517 -10.82 19.20 26.47
C VAL A 517 -10.77 20.71 26.66
N LYS A 518 -9.60 21.32 26.44
CA LYS A 518 -9.36 22.75 26.62
C LYS A 518 -8.42 23.32 25.55
N PRO A 519 -8.39 24.65 25.36
CA PRO A 519 -7.43 25.29 24.46
C PRO A 519 -5.99 24.88 24.79
N ALA A 520 -5.19 24.58 23.78
CA ALA A 520 -3.77 24.31 23.97
C ALA A 520 -3.02 25.63 24.24
N THR A 521 -2.14 25.64 25.26
CA THR A 521 -1.36 26.83 25.63
C THR A 521 -0.11 27.02 24.76
N SER A 522 0.30 26.00 24.01
CA SER A 522 1.37 26.03 22.99
C SER A 522 1.33 24.73 22.15
N ASN A 523 1.76 24.76 20.88
CA ASN A 523 1.89 23.54 20.06
C ASN A 523 3.22 22.80 20.36
N THR A 524 3.44 22.47 21.63
CA THR A 524 4.62 21.70 22.08
C THR A 524 4.60 20.24 21.62
N PHE A 525 3.55 19.81 20.91
CA PHE A 525 3.30 18.43 20.52
C PHE A 525 3.84 18.06 19.12
N SER A 526 4.60 18.97 18.49
CA SER A 526 5.25 18.73 17.18
C SER A 526 4.29 18.25 16.09
N THR A 527 3.04 18.74 16.10
CA THR A 527 2.03 18.41 15.10
C THR A 527 2.00 19.46 13.99
N PRO A 528 1.68 19.09 12.73
CA PRO A 528 1.58 20.05 11.62
C PRO A 528 0.24 20.80 11.57
N TYR A 529 -0.64 20.64 12.55
CA TYR A 529 -1.98 21.22 12.58
C TYR A 529 -2.34 21.82 13.94
N ASN A 530 -3.42 22.60 13.98
CA ASN A 530 -3.97 23.13 15.22
C ASN A 530 -4.57 22.01 16.08
N VAL A 531 -4.39 22.12 17.40
CA VAL A 531 -4.79 21.10 18.37
C VAL A 531 -5.48 21.70 19.59
N LEU A 532 -6.31 20.89 20.24
CA LEU A 532 -6.81 21.11 21.60
C LEU A 532 -6.05 20.20 22.56
N ALA A 533 -5.87 20.66 23.81
CA ALA A 533 -5.31 19.85 24.87
C ALA A 533 -6.40 18.95 25.47
N VAL A 534 -6.07 17.68 25.71
CA VAL A 534 -6.93 16.70 26.37
C VAL A 534 -6.27 16.28 27.67
N CYS A 535 -6.95 16.38 28.79
CA CYS A 535 -6.44 15.96 30.09
C CYS A 535 -7.28 14.80 30.62
N VAL A 536 -6.63 13.70 30.99
CA VAL A 536 -7.27 12.57 31.70
C VAL A 536 -6.72 12.53 33.11
N ALA A 537 -7.59 12.67 34.11
CA ALA A 537 -7.19 12.87 35.48
C ALA A 537 -7.88 11.89 36.44
N ASN A 538 -7.12 11.40 37.42
CA ASN A 538 -7.65 10.66 38.55
C ASN A 538 -7.65 11.58 39.78
N ASN A 539 -8.83 12.10 40.13
CA ASN A 539 -9.05 12.88 41.35
C ASN A 539 -9.82 12.07 42.41
N THR A 540 -9.82 10.75 42.30
CA THR A 540 -10.33 9.82 43.31
C THR A 540 -9.26 9.54 44.37
N LYS A 541 -9.62 8.76 45.40
CA LYS A 541 -8.69 8.28 46.44
C LYS A 541 -8.00 6.95 46.09
N SER A 542 -8.36 6.33 44.97
CA SER A 542 -7.89 4.99 44.59
C SER A 542 -7.11 5.01 43.27
N ASN A 543 -6.26 4.00 43.05
CA ASN A 543 -5.67 3.78 41.74
C ASN A 543 -6.77 3.43 40.73
N ILE A 544 -6.68 3.99 39.53
CA ILE A 544 -7.60 3.71 38.44
C ILE A 544 -6.86 2.98 37.34
N GLN A 545 -7.45 1.88 36.87
CA GLN A 545 -6.89 1.04 35.84
C GLN A 545 -7.60 1.25 34.51
N PHE A 546 -6.84 1.13 33.42
CA PHE A 546 -7.31 1.32 32.06
C PHE A 546 -6.84 0.15 31.22
N ASN A 547 -7.76 -0.49 30.51
CA ASN A 547 -7.35 -1.36 29.41
C ASN A 547 -6.61 -0.53 28.37
N ALA A 548 -5.55 -1.12 27.82
CA ALA A 548 -4.71 -0.50 26.81
C ALA A 548 -4.27 -1.52 25.78
N GLN A 549 -4.07 -1.04 24.55
CA GLN A 549 -3.54 -1.82 23.45
C GLN A 549 -2.36 -1.06 22.87
N ASP A 550 -1.15 -1.64 22.92
CA ASP A 550 0.09 -0.96 22.54
C ASP A 550 0.22 0.41 23.25
N SER A 551 -0.14 0.40 24.54
CA SER A 551 -0.14 1.56 25.43
C SER A 551 -1.10 2.69 25.04
N ARG A 552 -2.00 2.44 24.07
CA ARG A 552 -3.10 3.32 23.71
C ARG A 552 -4.33 3.05 24.59
N LEU A 553 -4.87 4.10 25.19
CA LEU A 553 -6.13 4.03 25.94
C LEU A 553 -7.32 3.79 24.99
N TYR A 554 -8.37 3.15 25.50
CA TYR A 554 -9.66 3.07 24.81
C TYR A 554 -10.36 4.44 24.86
N MET A 555 -9.89 5.34 24.00
CA MET A 555 -10.39 6.69 23.82
C MET A 555 -10.66 6.97 22.35
N LYS A 556 -11.80 7.61 22.08
CA LYS A 556 -12.23 7.98 20.72
C LYS A 556 -12.98 9.30 20.74
N VAL A 557 -12.74 10.14 19.75
CA VAL A 557 -13.58 11.32 19.50
C VAL A 557 -14.91 10.89 18.85
N GLN A 558 -15.99 11.47 19.34
CA GLN A 558 -17.36 11.32 18.82
C GLN A 558 -17.89 12.66 18.33
N ALA A 559 -18.71 12.61 17.28
CA ALA A 559 -19.45 13.74 16.75
C ALA A 559 -20.95 13.57 16.96
N LEU A 560 -21.66 14.65 17.23
CA LEU A 560 -23.11 14.65 17.37
C LEU A 560 -23.77 14.81 16.00
N ILE A 561 -24.49 13.79 15.55
CA ILE A 561 -25.15 13.77 14.24
C ILE A 561 -26.66 13.79 14.44
N ASN A 562 -27.33 14.66 13.69
CA ASN A 562 -28.78 14.66 13.58
C ASN A 562 -29.17 13.69 12.45
N ASN A 563 -29.73 12.54 12.82
CA ASN A 563 -30.22 11.57 11.86
C ASN A 563 -31.60 11.98 11.34
N ASP A 564 -32.00 11.50 10.15
CA ASP A 564 -33.28 11.84 9.48
C ASP A 564 -34.54 11.65 10.39
N ASP A 565 -34.42 10.88 11.48
CA ASP A 565 -35.45 10.70 12.52
C ASP A 565 -35.50 11.83 13.58
N ASN A 566 -34.83 12.98 13.35
CA ASN A 566 -34.72 14.12 14.29
C ASN A 566 -34.15 13.77 15.68
N LYS A 567 -33.32 12.74 15.77
CA LYS A 567 -32.67 12.33 17.03
C LYS A 567 -31.17 12.51 16.95
N ASP A 568 -30.66 13.41 17.79
CA ASP A 568 -29.23 13.61 18.00
C ASP A 568 -28.58 12.33 18.53
N THR A 569 -27.58 11.82 17.80
CA THR A 569 -26.85 10.59 18.14
C THR A 569 -25.35 10.86 18.07
N TRP A 570 -24.61 10.41 19.09
CA TRP A 570 -23.15 10.45 19.08
C TRP A 570 -22.61 9.31 18.23
N VAL A 571 -21.76 9.64 17.25
CA VAL A 571 -21.15 8.69 16.32
C VAL A 571 -19.63 8.83 16.43
N ASP A 572 -18.93 7.70 16.48
CA ASP A 572 -17.47 7.68 16.48
C ASP A 572 -16.93 8.29 15.17
N ILE A 573 -15.92 9.17 15.28
CA ILE A 573 -15.15 9.70 14.13
C ILE A 573 -13.67 9.30 14.20
N GLU A 574 -13.35 8.41 15.15
CA GLU A 574 -12.04 7.80 15.34
C GLU A 574 -12.23 6.34 15.68
N TYR A 575 -11.27 5.50 15.32
CA TYR A 575 -11.36 4.05 15.56
C TYR A 575 -10.09 3.52 16.24
N LEU A 576 -10.26 2.45 17.02
CA LEU A 576 -9.17 1.71 17.64
C LEU A 576 -8.93 0.45 16.79
N PRO A 577 -7.83 0.36 16.02
CA PRO A 577 -7.50 -0.83 15.26
C PRO A 577 -7.14 -1.99 16.18
N SER A 578 -7.57 -3.19 15.82
CA SER A 578 -7.24 -4.41 16.53
C SER A 578 -5.79 -4.84 16.27
N SER A 579 -5.19 -5.52 17.25
CA SER A 579 -3.88 -6.17 17.11
C SER A 579 -4.07 -7.67 17.21
N TRP A 580 -3.42 -8.43 16.33
CA TRP A 580 -3.35 -9.88 16.45
C TRP A 580 -2.33 -10.35 17.48
N CYS A 581 -1.40 -9.48 17.89
CA CYS A 581 -0.35 -9.82 18.83
C CYS A 581 -0.89 -9.78 20.27
N GLY A 582 -0.93 -10.93 20.94
CA GLY A 582 -1.52 -11.05 22.28
C GLY A 582 -0.84 -10.20 23.36
N ASN A 583 0.44 -9.82 23.18
CA ASN A 583 1.17 -8.97 24.12
C ASN A 583 0.90 -7.46 23.93
N SER A 584 0.14 -7.07 22.90
CA SER A 584 -0.32 -5.69 22.72
C SER A 584 -1.25 -5.26 23.85
N TYR A 585 -2.05 -6.18 24.39
CA TYR A 585 -3.10 -5.87 25.36
C TYR A 585 -2.57 -5.95 26.80
N HIS A 586 -2.71 -4.86 27.54
CA HIS A 586 -2.29 -4.76 28.94
C HIS A 586 -3.10 -3.68 29.68
N THR A 587 -2.77 -3.47 30.95
CA THR A 587 -3.45 -2.49 31.82
C THR A 587 -2.50 -1.37 32.19
N LEU A 588 -2.96 -0.12 32.06
CA LEU A 588 -2.27 1.06 32.56
C LEU A 588 -2.92 1.53 33.86
N THR A 589 -2.13 2.10 34.77
CA THR A 589 -2.61 2.61 36.07
C THR A 589 -2.34 4.09 36.19
N LEU A 590 -3.36 4.85 36.59
CA LEU A 590 -3.26 6.25 36.98
C LEU A 590 -3.48 6.38 38.49
N GLU A 591 -2.47 6.82 39.21
CA GLU A 591 -2.53 7.00 40.67
C GLU A 591 -3.41 8.19 41.08
N PRO A 592 -3.91 8.22 42.34
CA PRO A 592 -4.59 9.39 42.89
C PRO A 592 -3.78 10.66 42.71
N ARG A 593 -4.44 11.76 42.30
CA ARG A 593 -3.80 13.07 42.09
C ARG A 593 -2.74 13.06 40.98
N TYR A 594 -2.92 12.21 39.96
CA TYR A 594 -2.15 12.26 38.73
C TYR A 594 -3.05 12.46 37.50
N TYR A 595 -2.47 12.98 36.42
CA TYR A 595 -3.15 13.17 35.15
C TYR A 595 -2.21 12.96 33.96
N TRP A 596 -2.76 12.49 32.84
CA TRP A 596 -2.12 12.51 31.52
C TRP A 596 -2.54 13.74 30.72
N THR A 597 -1.69 14.16 29.79
CA THR A 597 -2.02 15.19 28.79
C THR A 597 -1.85 14.61 27.40
N PHE A 598 -2.83 14.80 26.54
CA PHE A 598 -2.80 14.44 25.13
C PHE A 598 -3.20 15.65 24.29
N THR A 599 -3.23 15.45 22.97
CA THR A 599 -3.85 16.39 22.04
C THR A 599 -4.95 15.71 21.24
N THR A 600 -5.89 16.49 20.78
CA THR A 600 -6.83 16.11 19.72
C THR A 600 -6.77 17.19 18.64
N PRO A 601 -6.74 16.83 17.35
CA PRO A 601 -6.72 17.83 16.28
C PRO A 601 -8.00 18.67 16.27
N ILE A 602 -7.87 19.93 15.85
CA ILE A 602 -9.03 20.72 15.45
C ILE A 602 -9.40 20.26 14.04
N TYR A 603 -10.49 19.51 13.94
CA TYR A 603 -11.02 19.03 12.66
C TYR A 603 -11.68 20.16 11.87
N ASP A 604 -11.40 20.19 10.57
CA ASP A 604 -12.02 21.08 9.59
C ASP A 604 -12.86 20.28 8.58
N GLY A 605 -14.11 20.69 8.42
CA GLY A 605 -15.03 20.05 7.49
C GLY A 605 -16.34 20.79 7.28
N ASP A 606 -17.15 20.29 6.35
CA ASP A 606 -18.37 20.99 5.94
C ASP A 606 -19.52 20.86 6.96
N TYR A 607 -19.51 19.81 7.78
CA TYR A 607 -20.56 19.57 8.76
C TYR A 607 -20.15 20.10 10.14
N LYS A 608 -20.71 21.23 10.55
CA LYS A 608 -20.53 21.80 11.89
C LYS A 608 -21.28 20.98 12.93
N THR A 609 -20.62 20.64 14.03
CA THR A 609 -21.17 19.76 15.06
C THR A 609 -20.56 20.04 16.43
N ARG A 610 -21.06 19.36 17.46
CA ARG A 610 -20.41 19.23 18.76
C ARG A 610 -19.62 17.93 18.79
N LEU A 611 -18.43 18.00 19.38
CA LEU A 611 -17.54 16.89 19.59
C LEU A 611 -17.41 16.59 21.08
N ARG A 612 -17.11 15.33 21.40
CA ARG A 612 -16.71 14.89 22.74
C ARG A 612 -15.73 13.73 22.64
N ILE A 613 -15.03 13.42 23.71
CA ILE A 613 -14.16 12.25 23.80
C ILE A 613 -14.80 11.24 24.74
N GLU A 614 -14.98 10.01 24.25
CA GLU A 614 -15.32 8.84 25.07
C GLU A 614 -14.04 8.28 25.67
N LEU A 615 -14.05 7.96 26.97
CA LEU A 615 -12.96 7.27 27.68
C LEU A 615 -13.54 6.11 28.48
N LYS A 616 -12.91 4.94 28.36
CA LYS A 616 -13.22 3.76 29.17
C LYS A 616 -12.12 3.45 30.17
N TYR A 617 -12.52 3.07 31.37
CA TYR A 617 -11.62 2.61 32.43
C TYR A 617 -12.26 1.45 33.19
N ILE A 618 -11.44 0.65 33.87
CA ILE A 618 -11.91 -0.52 34.63
C ILE A 618 -12.59 -0.04 35.92
N ASP A 619 -13.78 -0.57 36.21
CA ASP A 619 -14.54 -0.26 37.42
C ASP A 619 -13.68 -0.58 38.65
N PRO A 620 -13.33 0.42 39.49
CA PRO A 620 -12.44 0.20 40.64
C PRO A 620 -13.08 -0.66 41.74
N LEU A 621 -14.40 -0.92 41.66
CA LEU A 621 -15.11 -1.83 42.54
C LEU A 621 -15.26 -3.24 41.95
N ASP A 622 -14.80 -3.47 40.72
CA ASP A 622 -14.80 -4.80 40.13
C ASP A 622 -13.65 -5.64 40.69
N HIS A 623 -13.98 -6.87 41.04
CA HIS A 623 -13.08 -7.87 41.63
C HIS A 623 -12.99 -9.14 40.77
N SER A 624 -13.35 -9.04 39.48
CA SER A 624 -13.28 -10.15 38.54
C SER A 624 -11.85 -10.72 38.43
N GLU A 625 -11.71 -12.04 38.57
CA GLU A 625 -10.41 -12.71 38.56
C GLU A 625 -9.85 -12.91 37.13
N LYS A 626 -10.65 -12.68 36.10
CA LYS A 626 -10.30 -12.87 34.68
C LYS A 626 -10.39 -11.54 33.93
N ARG A 627 -9.29 -11.14 33.28
CA ARG A 627 -9.23 -9.89 32.48
C ARG A 627 -10.32 -9.72 31.42
N ARG A 628 -10.90 -10.82 30.92
CA ARG A 628 -11.96 -10.78 29.89
C ARG A 628 -13.35 -10.45 30.44
N ASP A 629 -13.52 -10.51 31.75
CA ASP A 629 -14.79 -10.30 32.45
C ASP A 629 -14.79 -8.99 33.24
N GLU A 630 -13.73 -8.17 33.10
CA GLU A 630 -13.60 -6.87 33.76
C GLU A 630 -14.69 -5.89 33.31
N LYS A 631 -15.40 -5.32 34.27
CA LYS A 631 -16.45 -4.34 34.03
C LYS A 631 -15.82 -2.97 33.76
N GLU A 632 -16.12 -2.38 32.61
CA GLU A 632 -15.65 -1.03 32.26
C GLU A 632 -16.71 0.04 32.57
N ILE A 633 -16.25 1.20 33.03
CA ILE A 633 -17.02 2.43 33.15
C ILE A 633 -16.67 3.32 31.96
N THR A 634 -17.69 3.87 31.31
CA THR A 634 -17.54 4.85 30.23
C THR A 634 -17.86 6.25 30.75
N ILE A 635 -16.95 7.20 30.52
CA ILE A 635 -17.15 8.63 30.80
C ILE A 635 -16.88 9.46 29.54
N TYR A 636 -17.33 10.71 29.57
CA TYR A 636 -17.22 11.63 28.43
C TYR A 636 -16.57 12.94 28.84
N SER A 637 -15.89 13.58 27.89
CA SER A 637 -15.40 14.94 28.08
C SER A 637 -16.52 15.97 28.09
N ASN A 638 -16.17 17.21 28.45
CA ASN A 638 -16.97 18.35 28.03
C ASN A 638 -17.14 18.36 26.52
N GLU A 639 -18.28 18.88 26.07
CA GLU A 639 -18.54 19.08 24.66
C GLU A 639 -17.78 20.32 24.15
N TYR A 640 -17.35 20.29 22.89
CA TYR A 640 -16.69 21.40 22.23
C TYR A 640 -17.16 21.51 20.78
N ILE A 641 -17.14 22.72 20.23
CA ILE A 641 -17.56 22.96 18.84
C ILE A 641 -16.46 22.42 17.92
N GLY A 642 -16.88 21.74 16.85
CA GLY A 642 -15.99 21.29 15.80
C GLY A 642 -16.71 21.16 14.46
N SER A 643 -16.00 20.64 13.48
CA SER A 643 -16.54 20.34 12.17
C SER A 643 -15.92 19.08 11.61
N ILE A 644 -16.68 18.31 10.84
CA ILE A 644 -16.25 17.04 10.25
C ILE A 644 -16.67 16.95 8.79
N ASN A 645 -16.04 16.05 8.05
CA ASN A 645 -16.46 15.64 6.72
C ASN A 645 -17.29 14.35 6.79
N PRO A 646 -18.31 14.16 5.91
CA PRO A 646 -19.19 12.99 5.96
C PRO A 646 -18.46 11.63 5.93
N GLY A 647 -17.32 11.53 5.22
CA GLY A 647 -16.52 10.31 5.18
C GLY A 647 -15.97 9.87 6.54
N GLN A 648 -15.77 10.81 7.48
CA GLN A 648 -15.30 10.51 8.84
C GLN A 648 -16.30 9.71 9.68
N LEU A 649 -17.56 9.54 9.22
CA LEU A 649 -18.58 8.81 9.96
C LEU A 649 -18.53 7.29 9.74
N TRP A 650 -17.75 6.81 8.77
CA TRP A 650 -17.77 5.40 8.38
C TRP A 650 -16.48 4.89 7.74
N ARG A 651 -15.71 5.75 7.05
CA ARG A 651 -14.49 5.34 6.33
C ARG A 651 -13.32 5.33 7.29
N LYS A 652 -12.66 4.18 7.51
CA LYS A 652 -11.42 4.12 8.30
C LYS A 652 -10.23 4.64 7.48
N GLN A 653 -9.20 5.12 8.17
CA GLN A 653 -7.93 5.49 7.56
C GLN A 653 -7.33 4.31 6.78
N ASP A 654 -6.88 4.55 5.56
CA ASP A 654 -6.19 3.54 4.76
C ASP A 654 -4.86 3.14 5.44
N TYR A 655 -4.59 1.83 5.53
CA TYR A 655 -3.41 1.28 6.18
C TYR A 655 -2.81 0.15 5.33
N TYR A 656 -1.50 0.22 5.09
CA TYR A 656 -0.75 -0.81 4.37
C TYR A 656 0.20 -1.48 5.35
N PRO A 657 -0.01 -2.77 5.70
CA PRO A 657 0.84 -3.49 6.63
C PRO A 657 2.29 -3.56 6.15
N ASN A 658 3.25 -3.28 7.03
CA ASN A 658 4.68 -3.37 6.74
C ASN A 658 5.23 -4.77 7.00
N GLY A 659 4.79 -5.72 6.17
CA GLY A 659 5.21 -7.11 6.23
C GLY A 659 4.44 -7.97 7.23
N ILE A 660 4.83 -9.23 7.34
CA ILE A 660 4.08 -10.25 8.09
C ILE A 660 4.05 -10.02 9.61
N MET A 661 4.97 -9.20 10.13
CA MET A 661 5.08 -8.90 11.56
C MET A 661 4.33 -7.64 11.98
N ASP A 662 3.61 -7.00 11.06
CA ASP A 662 2.79 -5.85 11.38
C ASP A 662 1.57 -6.28 12.22
N PRO A 663 1.43 -5.80 13.47
CA PRO A 663 0.37 -6.25 14.37
C PRO A 663 -1.04 -5.84 13.92
N TYR A 664 -1.18 -4.93 12.95
CA TYR A 664 -2.45 -4.31 12.57
C TYR A 664 -2.90 -4.67 11.15
N ASN A 665 -2.46 -5.84 10.66
CA ASN A 665 -2.98 -6.43 9.43
C ASN A 665 -4.38 -7.00 9.71
N ASP A 666 -5.43 -6.18 9.50
CA ASP A 666 -6.85 -6.54 9.67
C ASP A 666 -7.37 -7.45 8.55
#